data_AF-A0A9E7GTY3-F1
#
_entry.id   AF-A0A9E7GTY3-F1
#
_cell.length_a   1.000
_cell.length_b   1.000
_cell.length_c   1.000
_cell.angle_alpha   90.00
_cell.angle_beta   90.00
_cell.angle_gamma   90.00
#
_symmetry.space_group_name_H-M   'P 1'
#
loop_
_entity.id
_entity.type
_entity.pdbx_description
1 polymer ?
#
loop_
_entity_poly.entity_id
_entity_poly.type
_entity_poly.pdbx_seq_one_letter_code
_entity_poly.pdbx_strand_id
1 'polypeptide(L)'
;MGVIRGCLLLMSIMALVLPEARSKLNGLRLELAHVDSNANFSKLELLQRAALRSNHRMARLTAAASGNKVQAPVHAGSGEFLMDLAIGTPGLAFSAIIDTGSDLIWTQCKPCVECFSQPTPVFDPSSSSTFTKLPCSSNLCQALPTFRCGASGCEYLYSYGDSSSTQGVLAGETFTFGTANPTAVSNIAFGCGDTNQGSGFSQASGLVGLGRGPLSLISQLGLGKFSYCLTSLDESKKSPLLFGSLADLSAPTVQSTPLRKNPTQPSFYYVSLEGITVGGTRLQIPSSTFALQDDGAGGLIIDSGTSITYLELAGYRQLKKAFLSEMHLPVADGSETGLDLCFSLPSGSSTVEVPKLTFHFDGADLDLPAENFMIMDSTTGLLCLTIMASSGLSILGNFQQQNIQILYDLKKEALSFRELIEMESKKGKLTRTQSSLLRSPIARSSIHSIFTVTEANDDEEKPQRPRRRRNRHRHHLLLLLPLLVFLLFFYLRQDSPVFANLLLFATFISLASLAARRSGVFVTRRASSVDWFIGDDDGRGRHRSEKKENSNGRTVREGVEVYSNGDSYEGEFHLARCSGSGVYRFFAPKGRYEGDWVDGKYDGHGIETWARGSRYRGQYRHGLRHGFGVYRFYSGDSYAGEWAGGQSHGVGVQTCSDGSRYAGEFKAGVKHGLGCYHFR
;
A
#
# COMPACT_ATOMS: atom_id res chain seq x y z
N MET A 1 -60.70 -0.58 -21.11
CA MET A 1 -59.79 -0.60 -19.93
C MET A 1 -58.45 -1.32 -20.15
N GLY A 2 -58.34 -2.37 -20.99
CA GLY A 2 -57.09 -3.15 -21.12
C GLY A 2 -55.84 -2.35 -21.52
N VAL A 3 -55.92 -1.53 -22.58
CA VAL A 3 -54.75 -0.85 -23.19
C VAL A 3 -53.97 0.05 -22.21
N ILE A 4 -54.69 0.81 -21.37
CA ILE A 4 -54.06 1.77 -20.43
C ILE A 4 -53.21 1.05 -19.36
N ARG A 5 -53.62 -0.16 -18.92
CA ARG A 5 -52.81 -0.96 -18.00
C ARG A 5 -51.52 -1.49 -18.64
N GLY A 6 -51.51 -1.75 -19.95
CA GLY A 6 -50.31 -2.16 -20.68
C GLY A 6 -49.24 -1.07 -20.71
N CYS A 7 -49.62 0.16 -21.06
CA CYS A 7 -48.69 1.29 -21.12
C CYS A 7 -48.10 1.65 -19.75
N LEU A 8 -48.88 1.58 -18.67
CA LEU A 8 -48.39 1.82 -17.31
C LEU A 8 -47.38 0.76 -16.86
N LEU A 9 -47.58 -0.51 -17.21
CA LEU A 9 -46.63 -1.59 -16.88
C LEU A 9 -45.30 -1.41 -17.63
N LEU A 10 -45.36 -1.04 -18.92
CA LEU A 10 -44.18 -0.74 -19.74
C LEU A 10 -43.39 0.47 -19.19
N MET A 11 -44.07 1.54 -18.76
CA MET A 11 -43.43 2.69 -18.11
C MET A 11 -42.70 2.30 -16.82
N SER A 12 -43.32 1.47 -15.96
CA SER A 12 -42.67 0.97 -14.73
C SER A 12 -41.48 0.07 -15.00
N ILE A 13 -41.49 -0.72 -16.10
CA ILE A 13 -40.36 -1.56 -16.49
C ILE A 13 -39.22 -0.71 -17.05
N MET A 14 -39.50 0.33 -17.85
CA MET A 14 -38.45 1.24 -18.35
C MET A 14 -37.81 2.07 -17.23
N ALA A 15 -38.56 2.43 -16.19
CA ALA A 15 -38.01 3.11 -15.01
C ALA A 15 -37.00 2.26 -14.21
N LEU A 16 -37.00 0.94 -14.38
CA LEU A 16 -36.04 0.00 -13.76
C LEU A 16 -34.79 -0.26 -14.62
N VAL A 17 -34.68 0.35 -15.81
CA VAL A 17 -33.50 0.25 -16.69
C VAL A 17 -32.96 1.64 -17.08
N LEU A 18 -33.19 2.64 -16.20
CA LEU A 18 -32.29 3.79 -16.14
C LEU A 18 -30.99 3.32 -15.47
N PRO A 19 -29.81 3.41 -16.13
CA PRO A 19 -28.57 3.23 -15.40
C PRO A 19 -28.49 4.32 -14.33
N GLU A 20 -28.19 3.95 -13.09
CA GLU A 20 -27.88 4.93 -12.06
C GLU A 20 -26.79 5.85 -12.59
N ALA A 21 -27.06 7.16 -12.58
CA ALA A 21 -26.12 8.16 -13.05
C ALA A 21 -24.97 8.26 -12.04
N ARG A 22 -24.02 7.30 -12.11
CA ARG A 22 -22.76 7.30 -11.35
C ARG A 22 -22.19 8.71 -11.45
N SER A 23 -22.21 9.43 -10.32
CA SER A 23 -21.68 10.78 -10.22
C SER A 23 -20.21 10.70 -10.61
N LYS A 24 -19.89 11.23 -11.80
CA LYS A 24 -18.55 11.06 -12.37
C LYS A 24 -17.56 11.73 -11.42
N LEU A 25 -16.67 10.93 -10.82
CA LEU A 25 -15.67 11.43 -9.90
C LEU A 25 -14.83 12.47 -10.64
N ASN A 26 -14.98 13.74 -10.27
CA ASN A 26 -14.31 14.84 -10.95
C ASN A 26 -12.92 15.09 -10.36
N GLY A 27 -12.74 14.85 -9.06
CA GLY A 27 -11.47 14.88 -8.37
C GLY A 27 -11.57 14.27 -6.96
N LEU A 28 -10.41 14.00 -6.36
CA LEU A 28 -10.27 13.36 -5.05
C LEU A 28 -9.08 14.00 -4.33
N ARG A 29 -9.16 14.18 -3.00
CA ARG A 29 -8.06 14.67 -2.16
C ARG A 29 -7.77 13.68 -1.04
N LEU A 30 -6.51 13.28 -0.96
CA LEU A 30 -5.95 12.34 0.01
C LEU A 30 -4.72 12.95 0.68
N GLU A 31 -4.25 12.26 1.71
CA GLU A 31 -3.13 12.68 2.53
C GLU A 31 -2.19 11.50 2.72
N LEU A 32 -0.90 11.73 2.56
CA LEU A 32 0.16 10.74 2.73
C LEU A 32 0.91 11.02 4.03
N ALA A 33 1.22 9.98 4.80
CA ALA A 33 2.19 10.05 5.88
C ALA A 33 3.56 9.59 5.35
N HIS A 34 4.65 10.22 5.77
CA HIS A 34 5.96 9.61 5.61
C HIS A 34 6.04 8.35 6.48
N VAL A 35 6.63 7.27 5.97
CA VAL A 35 6.64 5.92 6.57
C VAL A 35 7.23 5.93 7.98
N ASP A 36 8.17 6.82 8.24
CA ASP A 36 8.83 6.97 9.54
C ASP A 36 8.17 8.03 10.46
N SER A 37 7.11 8.74 10.04
CA SER A 37 6.57 9.93 10.74
C SER A 37 6.05 9.67 12.16
N ASN A 38 5.81 8.40 12.50
CA ASN A 38 5.30 7.95 13.79
C ASN A 38 6.40 7.39 14.71
N ALA A 39 7.67 7.41 14.27
CA ALA A 39 8.82 6.88 14.99
C ALA A 39 9.83 8.00 15.29
N ASN A 40 10.35 8.01 16.52
CA ASN A 40 11.29 9.04 16.98
C ASN A 40 12.74 8.69 16.63
N PHE A 41 13.02 8.57 15.33
CA PHE A 41 14.36 8.30 14.79
C PHE A 41 15.21 9.58 14.73
N SER A 42 16.53 9.43 14.87
CA SER A 42 17.52 10.46 14.55
C SER A 42 17.62 10.70 13.03
N LYS A 43 18.21 11.85 12.64
CA LYS A 43 18.40 12.19 11.22
C LYS A 43 19.32 11.22 10.48
N LEU A 44 20.30 10.64 11.18
CA LEU A 44 21.13 9.54 10.69
C LEU A 44 20.32 8.26 10.44
N GLU A 45 19.47 7.83 11.39
CA GLU A 45 18.64 6.64 11.22
C GLU A 45 17.63 6.80 10.09
N LEU A 46 16.98 7.97 9.98
CA LEU A 46 16.10 8.30 8.85
C LEU A 46 16.83 8.19 7.50
N LEU A 47 18.09 8.64 7.45
CA LEU A 47 18.94 8.53 6.26
C LEU A 47 19.35 7.11 5.93
N GLN A 48 19.83 6.35 6.91
CA GLN A 48 20.16 4.93 6.74
C GLN A 48 18.96 4.15 6.19
N ARG A 49 17.77 4.41 6.74
CA ARG A 49 16.51 3.80 6.29
C ARG A 49 16.15 4.23 4.87
N ALA A 50 16.29 5.51 4.54
CA ALA A 50 16.06 6.01 3.18
C ALA A 50 17.06 5.42 2.17
N ALA A 51 18.36 5.42 2.46
CA ALA A 51 19.39 4.85 1.59
C ALA A 51 19.18 3.35 1.37
N LEU A 52 18.84 2.58 2.42
CA LEU A 52 18.47 1.17 2.31
C LEU A 52 17.26 0.98 1.40
N ARG A 53 16.13 1.67 1.67
CA ARG A 53 14.90 1.65 0.84
C ARG A 53 15.19 1.96 -0.63
N SER A 54 15.99 2.98 -0.87
CA SER A 54 16.38 3.42 -2.20
C SER A 54 17.20 2.35 -2.94
N ASN A 55 18.16 1.71 -2.26
CA ASN A 55 19.01 0.69 -2.86
C ASN A 55 18.21 -0.59 -3.23
N HIS A 56 17.23 -1.01 -2.40
CA HIS A 56 16.24 -2.03 -2.79
C HIS A 56 15.50 -1.66 -4.07
N ARG A 57 14.99 -0.42 -4.10
CA ARG A 57 14.12 0.05 -5.16
C ARG A 57 14.86 0.22 -6.48
N MET A 58 16.11 0.69 -6.46
CA MET A 58 16.99 0.71 -7.61
C MET A 58 17.23 -0.71 -8.13
N ALA A 59 17.59 -1.68 -7.27
CA ALA A 59 17.75 -3.07 -7.68
C ALA A 59 16.48 -3.65 -8.31
N ARG A 60 15.31 -3.35 -7.73
CA ARG A 60 13.99 -3.73 -8.26
C ARG A 60 13.71 -3.16 -9.65
N LEU A 61 14.04 -1.90 -9.89
CA LEU A 61 13.77 -1.22 -11.16
C LEU A 61 14.80 -1.56 -12.24
N THR A 62 16.09 -1.67 -11.90
CA THR A 62 17.13 -2.18 -12.82
C THR A 62 16.80 -3.59 -13.28
N ALA A 63 16.38 -4.49 -12.38
CA ALA A 63 16.00 -5.85 -12.74
C ALA A 63 14.76 -5.92 -13.67
N ALA A 64 13.86 -4.94 -13.58
CA ALA A 64 12.74 -4.82 -14.52
C ALA A 64 13.18 -4.27 -15.89
N ALA A 65 14.16 -3.35 -15.92
CA ALA A 65 14.61 -2.65 -17.14
C ALA A 65 15.70 -3.39 -17.93
N SER A 66 16.55 -4.18 -17.28
CA SER A 66 17.71 -4.83 -17.92
C SER A 66 17.38 -6.16 -18.60
N GLY A 67 16.26 -6.78 -18.26
CA GLY A 67 15.90 -8.14 -18.70
C GLY A 67 16.82 -9.26 -18.16
N ASN A 68 17.96 -8.96 -17.52
CA ASN A 68 18.87 -9.95 -16.95
C ASN A 68 19.85 -9.41 -15.88
N LYS A 69 19.96 -10.18 -14.78
CA LYS A 69 21.14 -10.44 -13.90
C LYS A 69 21.76 -9.37 -12.96
N VAL A 70 21.81 -9.76 -11.66
CA VAL A 70 22.99 -9.77 -10.72
C VAL A 70 23.51 -8.40 -10.21
N GLN A 71 23.85 -8.15 -8.93
CA GLN A 71 23.89 -8.92 -7.66
C GLN A 71 23.84 -7.93 -6.46
N ALA A 72 23.11 -8.21 -5.36
CA ALA A 72 23.38 -7.71 -3.99
C ALA A 72 22.39 -8.30 -2.95
N PRO A 73 22.80 -8.57 -1.68
CA PRO A 73 21.88 -8.90 -0.59
C PRO A 73 21.41 -7.62 0.14
N VAL A 74 20.09 -7.42 0.28
CA VAL A 74 19.51 -6.24 0.95
C VAL A 74 18.27 -6.63 1.75
N HIS A 75 18.00 -5.99 2.90
CA HIS A 75 16.82 -6.24 3.74
C HIS A 75 15.99 -4.98 4.03
N ALA A 76 14.66 -5.13 3.96
CA ALA A 76 13.59 -4.17 4.29
C ALA A 76 13.51 -2.80 3.57
N GLY A 77 12.56 -2.69 2.62
CA GLY A 77 11.73 -1.48 2.43
C GLY A 77 11.59 -1.01 0.97
N SER A 78 10.36 -0.77 0.50
CA SER A 78 10.07 -0.52 -0.93
C SER A 78 9.26 0.76 -1.23
N GLY A 79 9.27 1.75 -0.33
CA GLY A 79 8.62 3.04 -0.51
C GLY A 79 8.50 3.84 0.78
N GLU A 80 8.33 5.16 0.66
CA GLU A 80 8.46 6.10 1.78
C GLU A 80 7.17 6.82 2.16
N PHE A 81 6.15 6.81 1.30
CA PHE A 81 4.90 7.50 1.56
C PHE A 81 3.74 6.51 1.61
N LEU A 82 3.02 6.54 2.75
CA LEU A 82 1.87 5.69 3.04
C LEU A 82 0.59 6.48 2.84
N MET A 83 -0.36 5.89 2.12
CA MET A 83 -1.73 6.40 2.00
C MET A 83 -2.66 5.61 2.93
N ASP A 84 -3.46 6.34 3.72
CA ASP A 84 -4.53 5.76 4.54
C ASP A 84 -5.83 5.65 3.71
N LEU A 85 -6.42 4.47 3.67
CA LEU A 85 -7.69 4.19 2.99
C LEU A 85 -8.44 3.04 3.69
N ALA A 86 -9.63 2.69 3.20
CA ALA A 86 -10.36 1.52 3.67
C ALA A 86 -10.85 0.64 2.51
N ILE A 87 -11.00 -0.66 2.77
CA ILE A 87 -11.41 -1.68 1.80
C ILE A 87 -12.63 -2.46 2.33
N GLY A 88 -13.60 -2.71 1.45
CA GLY A 88 -14.78 -3.53 1.74
C GLY A 88 -16.01 -2.77 2.25
N THR A 89 -17.10 -3.52 2.42
CA THR A 89 -18.36 -3.03 2.98
C THR A 89 -18.84 -4.00 4.08
N PRO A 90 -18.70 -3.67 5.39
CA PRO A 90 -18.16 -2.43 5.95
C PRO A 90 -16.65 -2.25 5.70
N GLY A 91 -16.21 -0.98 5.63
CA GLY A 91 -14.82 -0.63 5.31
C GLY A 91 -13.84 -0.95 6.43
N LEU A 92 -12.86 -1.81 6.14
CA LEU A 92 -11.69 -2.09 6.97
C LEU A 92 -10.57 -1.09 6.62
N ALA A 93 -10.14 -0.28 7.58
CA ALA A 93 -9.03 0.66 7.39
C ALA A 93 -7.68 -0.06 7.25
N PHE A 94 -6.88 0.37 6.27
CA PHE A 94 -5.49 -0.06 6.09
C PHE A 94 -4.62 1.07 5.53
N SER A 95 -3.31 0.94 5.66
CA SER A 95 -2.33 1.88 5.08
C SER A 95 -1.47 1.15 4.06
N ALA A 96 -1.21 1.78 2.91
CA ALA A 96 -0.52 1.17 1.77
C ALA A 96 0.54 2.11 1.18
N ILE A 97 1.63 1.52 0.66
CA ILE A 97 2.70 2.26 -0.03
C ILE A 97 2.15 2.83 -1.35
N ILE A 98 2.40 4.10 -1.66
CA ILE A 98 2.14 4.66 -3.00
C ILE A 98 3.36 4.49 -3.92
N ASP A 99 3.13 4.01 -5.14
CA ASP A 99 4.19 3.62 -6.06
C ASP A 99 3.89 4.03 -7.51
N THR A 100 4.50 5.12 -7.99
CA THR A 100 4.41 5.57 -9.40
C THR A 100 5.12 4.66 -10.40
N GLY A 101 5.99 3.76 -9.93
CA GLY A 101 6.68 2.73 -10.73
C GLY A 101 6.13 1.31 -10.52
N SER A 102 4.83 1.16 -10.26
CA SER A 102 4.07 -0.06 -10.60
C SER A 102 2.57 0.22 -10.73
N ASP A 103 1.83 -0.75 -11.28
CA ASP A 103 0.39 -0.59 -11.53
C ASP A 103 -0.50 -1.33 -10.52
N LEU A 104 -0.13 -2.53 -10.06
CA LEU A 104 -1.04 -3.35 -9.25
C LEU A 104 -1.32 -2.73 -7.86
N ILE A 105 -2.58 -2.40 -7.61
CA ILE A 105 -3.14 -2.25 -6.25
C ILE A 105 -3.26 -3.64 -5.62
N TRP A 106 -2.72 -3.87 -4.42
CA TRP A 106 -2.93 -5.12 -3.67
C TRP A 106 -2.84 -4.94 -2.16
N THR A 107 -3.40 -5.91 -1.42
CA THR A 107 -3.36 -6.01 0.05
C THR A 107 -3.41 -7.47 0.47
N GLN A 108 -2.96 -7.80 1.68
CA GLN A 108 -2.98 -9.20 2.14
C GLN A 108 -4.41 -9.64 2.51
N CYS A 109 -4.81 -10.80 2.00
CA CYS A 109 -6.14 -11.39 2.13
C CYS A 109 -6.17 -12.68 2.96
N LYS A 110 -7.34 -12.98 3.55
CA LYS A 110 -7.66 -14.30 4.08
C LYS A 110 -8.20 -15.25 2.99
N PRO A 111 -7.92 -16.57 3.08
CA PRO A 111 -7.09 -17.24 4.09
C PRO A 111 -5.59 -17.07 3.77
N CYS A 112 -4.87 -16.32 4.62
CA CYS A 112 -3.45 -16.03 4.43
C CYS A 112 -2.65 -17.34 4.26
N VAL A 113 -1.78 -17.36 3.26
CA VAL A 113 -0.90 -18.48 2.90
C VAL A 113 0.41 -18.38 3.65
N GLU A 114 1.12 -17.31 3.34
CA GLU A 114 2.46 -16.97 3.80
C GLU A 114 2.53 -15.46 3.63
N CYS A 115 2.41 -14.74 4.75
CA CYS A 115 2.24 -13.29 4.80
C CYS A 115 3.30 -12.70 5.72
N PHE A 116 3.73 -11.46 5.45
CA PHE A 116 4.46 -10.68 6.44
C PHE A 116 3.50 -10.14 7.50
N SER A 117 4.03 -9.84 8.70
CA SER A 117 3.27 -9.09 9.70
C SER A 117 3.05 -7.66 9.20
N GLN A 118 1.80 -7.21 9.26
CA GLN A 118 1.35 -5.89 8.79
C GLN A 118 0.67 -5.12 9.94
N PRO A 119 0.63 -3.77 9.92
CA PRO A 119 0.15 -2.96 11.04
C PRO A 119 -1.38 -2.93 11.21
N THR A 120 -2.15 -3.35 10.20
CA THR A 120 -3.62 -3.41 10.25
C THR A 120 -4.14 -4.84 10.03
N PRO A 121 -5.42 -5.16 10.33
CA PRO A 121 -5.93 -6.52 10.13
C PRO A 121 -5.85 -6.99 8.67
N VAL A 122 -5.50 -8.26 8.45
CA VAL A 122 -5.54 -8.90 7.12
C VAL A 122 -6.99 -8.90 6.61
N PHE A 123 -7.20 -8.44 5.39
CA PHE A 123 -8.55 -8.27 4.82
C PHE A 123 -9.25 -9.63 4.69
N ASP A 124 -10.54 -9.66 5.00
CA ASP A 124 -11.35 -10.88 4.96
C ASP A 124 -12.44 -10.76 3.88
N PRO A 125 -12.23 -11.36 2.69
CA PRO A 125 -13.20 -11.34 1.60
C PRO A 125 -14.60 -11.82 1.98
N SER A 126 -14.72 -12.68 3.00
CA SER A 126 -16.02 -13.19 3.46
C SER A 126 -16.81 -12.19 4.31
N SER A 127 -16.15 -11.16 4.84
CA SER A 127 -16.78 -10.12 5.66
C SER A 127 -17.29 -8.90 4.88
N SER A 128 -16.95 -8.80 3.58
CA SER A 128 -17.33 -7.69 2.73
C SER A 128 -18.50 -8.05 1.81
N SER A 129 -19.56 -7.26 1.84
CA SER A 129 -20.72 -7.42 0.95
C SER A 129 -20.49 -6.92 -0.48
N THR A 130 -19.33 -6.31 -0.77
CA THR A 130 -18.98 -5.80 -2.11
C THR A 130 -17.78 -6.49 -2.77
N PHE A 131 -17.22 -7.53 -2.14
CA PHE A 131 -16.14 -8.34 -2.73
C PHE A 131 -16.64 -9.19 -3.91
N THR A 132 -15.97 -9.11 -5.06
CA THR A 132 -16.28 -9.93 -6.25
C THR A 132 -15.01 -10.40 -6.95
N LYS A 133 -14.77 -11.72 -7.08
CA LYS A 133 -13.61 -12.23 -7.84
C LYS A 133 -13.74 -11.87 -9.34
N LEU A 134 -12.66 -11.45 -9.99
CA LEU A 134 -12.69 -11.10 -11.41
C LEU A 134 -12.69 -12.35 -12.31
N PRO A 135 -13.52 -12.40 -13.37
CA PRO A 135 -13.44 -13.44 -14.39
C PRO A 135 -12.22 -13.22 -15.29
N CYS A 136 -11.69 -14.30 -15.87
CA CYS A 136 -10.55 -14.24 -16.79
C CYS A 136 -10.83 -13.46 -18.10
N SER A 137 -12.11 -13.27 -18.45
CA SER A 137 -12.53 -12.41 -19.56
C SER A 137 -12.38 -10.91 -19.26
N SER A 138 -11.98 -10.52 -18.04
CA SER A 138 -11.67 -9.14 -17.71
C SER A 138 -10.33 -8.71 -18.33
N ASN A 139 -10.33 -7.58 -19.04
CA ASN A 139 -9.12 -6.96 -19.57
C ASN A 139 -8.09 -6.63 -18.47
N LEU A 140 -8.54 -6.44 -17.22
CA LEU A 140 -7.65 -6.23 -16.07
C LEU A 140 -6.93 -7.52 -15.65
N CYS A 141 -7.50 -8.70 -15.91
CA CYS A 141 -6.80 -9.97 -15.74
C CYS A 141 -5.66 -10.10 -16.77
N GLN A 142 -5.95 -9.75 -18.02
CA GLN A 142 -5.00 -9.80 -19.14
C GLN A 142 -3.86 -8.79 -19.03
N ALA A 143 -4.00 -7.78 -18.16
CA ALA A 143 -2.97 -6.77 -17.89
C ALA A 143 -1.98 -7.17 -16.78
N LEU A 144 -2.13 -8.35 -16.17
CA LEU A 144 -1.19 -8.87 -15.18
C LEU A 144 0.05 -9.47 -15.87
N PRO A 145 1.28 -9.21 -15.39
CA PRO A 145 2.50 -9.81 -15.96
C PRO A 145 2.54 -11.35 -15.90
N THR A 146 1.85 -11.97 -14.94
CA THR A 146 1.66 -13.42 -14.87
C THR A 146 0.32 -13.73 -14.20
N PHE A 147 -0.54 -14.46 -14.91
CA PHE A 147 -1.86 -14.86 -14.43
C PHE A 147 -2.28 -16.21 -15.03
N ARG A 148 -3.34 -16.80 -14.49
CA ARG A 148 -4.06 -17.91 -15.12
C ARG A 148 -5.56 -17.85 -14.83
N CYS A 149 -6.29 -18.77 -15.45
CA CYS A 149 -7.70 -19.01 -15.22
C CYS A 149 -7.88 -20.30 -14.42
N GLY A 150 -8.28 -20.18 -13.17
CA GLY A 150 -8.65 -21.32 -12.31
C GLY A 150 -10.13 -21.30 -11.94
N ALA A 151 -10.55 -22.25 -11.10
CA ALA A 151 -11.92 -22.26 -10.56
C ALA A 151 -12.21 -21.04 -9.66
N SER A 152 -11.17 -20.38 -9.13
CA SER A 152 -11.31 -19.10 -8.42
C SER A 152 -11.41 -17.88 -9.34
N GLY A 153 -11.41 -18.04 -10.67
CA GLY A 153 -11.40 -16.93 -11.63
C GLY A 153 -9.98 -16.55 -12.05
N CYS A 154 -9.69 -15.25 -12.08
CA CYS A 154 -8.36 -14.73 -12.38
C CYS A 154 -7.43 -14.92 -11.17
N GLU A 155 -6.48 -15.84 -11.27
CA GLU A 155 -5.44 -16.10 -10.27
C GLU A 155 -4.11 -15.51 -10.76
N TYR A 156 -3.36 -14.82 -9.89
CA TYR A 156 -2.20 -14.02 -10.30
C TYR A 156 -0.91 -14.33 -9.55
N LEU A 157 0.22 -13.99 -10.17
CA LEU A 157 1.52 -13.84 -9.54
C LEU A 157 2.11 -12.51 -10.01
N TYR A 158 2.39 -11.60 -9.07
CA TYR A 158 3.05 -10.33 -9.36
C TYR A 158 4.39 -10.32 -8.62
N SER A 159 5.47 -10.50 -9.37
CA SER A 159 6.84 -10.49 -8.86
C SER A 159 7.48 -9.11 -9.04
N TYR A 160 8.31 -8.73 -8.09
CA TYR A 160 9.09 -7.50 -8.09
C TYR A 160 10.59 -7.84 -8.15
N GLY A 161 11.40 -6.96 -8.75
CA GLY A 161 12.83 -7.22 -8.98
C GLY A 161 13.69 -7.34 -7.71
N ASP A 162 13.21 -6.81 -6.58
CA ASP A 162 13.78 -7.00 -5.23
C ASP A 162 13.59 -8.43 -4.69
N SER A 163 12.97 -9.33 -5.46
CA SER A 163 12.60 -10.71 -5.09
C SER A 163 11.37 -10.81 -4.18
N SER A 164 10.66 -9.71 -3.92
CA SER A 164 9.34 -9.78 -3.32
C SER A 164 8.27 -10.16 -4.35
N SER A 165 7.16 -10.73 -3.89
CA SER A 165 6.04 -11.11 -4.75
C SER A 165 4.73 -11.22 -3.99
N THR A 166 3.63 -10.86 -4.63
CA THR A 166 2.27 -11.13 -4.16
C THR A 166 1.55 -12.07 -5.14
N GLN A 167 0.81 -13.04 -4.61
CA GLN A 167 0.04 -14.04 -5.34
C GLN A 167 -1.31 -14.26 -4.64
N GLY A 168 -2.35 -14.50 -5.43
CA GLY A 168 -3.71 -14.73 -4.94
C GLY A 168 -4.72 -14.61 -6.08
N VAL A 169 -5.88 -14.00 -5.80
CA VAL A 169 -6.93 -13.74 -6.81
C VAL A 169 -7.04 -12.26 -7.14
N LEU A 170 -7.26 -11.93 -8.42
CA LEU A 170 -7.66 -10.58 -8.79
C LEU A 170 -9.16 -10.42 -8.47
N ALA A 171 -9.52 -9.41 -7.69
CA ALA A 171 -10.89 -9.18 -7.23
C ALA A 171 -11.26 -7.70 -7.32
N GLY A 172 -12.56 -7.42 -7.50
CA GLY A 172 -13.14 -6.09 -7.47
C GLY A 172 -13.76 -5.83 -6.10
N GLU A 173 -13.61 -4.62 -5.59
CA GLU A 173 -14.09 -4.24 -4.26
C GLU A 173 -14.42 -2.73 -4.20
N THR A 174 -15.10 -2.31 -3.14
CA THR A 174 -15.28 -0.91 -2.75
C THR A 174 -14.11 -0.44 -1.90
N PHE A 175 -13.39 0.58 -2.38
CA PHE A 175 -12.38 1.28 -1.59
C PHE A 175 -12.93 2.64 -1.17
N THR A 176 -12.70 3.01 0.08
CA THR A 176 -13.09 4.32 0.63
C THR A 176 -11.86 5.15 0.88
N PHE A 177 -11.83 6.34 0.29
CA PHE A 177 -10.66 7.19 0.20
C PHE A 177 -10.87 8.50 0.98
N GLY A 178 -9.89 8.88 1.80
CA GLY A 178 -9.91 10.10 2.60
C GLY A 178 -10.57 9.92 3.97
N THR A 179 -9.99 10.56 5.00
CA THR A 179 -10.41 10.42 6.40
C THR A 179 -11.49 11.45 6.79
N ALA A 180 -11.33 12.71 6.38
CA ALA A 180 -12.25 13.81 6.72
C ALA A 180 -13.50 13.85 5.83
N ASN A 181 -13.37 13.48 4.54
CA ASN A 181 -14.45 13.44 3.56
C ASN A 181 -14.42 12.08 2.81
N PRO A 182 -14.79 10.97 3.48
CA PRO A 182 -14.66 9.63 2.92
C PRO A 182 -15.46 9.44 1.64
N THR A 183 -14.76 9.14 0.56
CA THR A 183 -15.32 8.92 -0.78
C THR A 183 -15.20 7.45 -1.16
N ALA A 184 -16.32 6.73 -1.20
CA ALA A 184 -16.36 5.32 -1.60
C ALA A 184 -16.41 5.16 -3.13
N VAL A 185 -15.59 4.27 -3.68
CA VAL A 185 -15.55 3.93 -5.11
C VAL A 185 -15.59 2.41 -5.26
N SER A 186 -16.70 1.90 -5.82
CA SER A 186 -16.94 0.46 -6.02
C SER A 186 -16.44 -0.04 -7.36
N ASN A 187 -16.01 -1.30 -7.37
CA ASN A 187 -15.46 -2.05 -8.51
C ASN A 187 -14.03 -1.62 -8.90
N ILE A 188 -13.21 -1.18 -7.93
CA ILE A 188 -11.76 -1.10 -8.10
C ILE A 188 -11.21 -2.52 -8.00
N ALA A 189 -10.51 -2.96 -9.05
CA ALA A 189 -9.79 -4.23 -9.07
C ALA A 189 -8.48 -4.13 -8.26
N PHE A 190 -8.20 -5.15 -7.47
CA PHE A 190 -6.99 -5.27 -6.67
C PHE A 190 -6.53 -6.73 -6.60
N GLY A 191 -5.24 -6.93 -6.36
CA GLY A 191 -4.68 -8.20 -5.96
C GLY A 191 -5.09 -8.52 -4.52
N CYS A 192 -5.98 -9.49 -4.36
CA CYS A 192 -6.32 -10.07 -3.07
C CYS A 192 -5.30 -11.17 -2.77
N GLY A 193 -4.14 -10.74 -2.25
CA GLY A 193 -2.95 -11.57 -2.13
C GLY A 193 -3.01 -12.46 -0.90
N ASP A 194 -3.13 -13.77 -1.07
CA ASP A 194 -3.02 -14.73 0.02
C ASP A 194 -1.55 -15.07 0.33
N THR A 195 -0.69 -15.06 -0.68
CA THR A 195 0.72 -15.47 -0.66
C THR A 195 1.60 -14.26 -0.96
N ASN A 196 2.24 -13.69 0.06
CA ASN A 196 2.99 -12.44 -0.04
C ASN A 196 4.38 -12.61 0.59
N GLN A 197 5.40 -12.72 -0.26
CA GLN A 197 6.79 -12.93 0.12
C GLN A 197 7.63 -11.66 -0.12
N GLY A 198 8.68 -11.48 0.68
CA GLY A 198 9.59 -10.32 0.62
C GLY A 198 9.77 -9.64 1.97
N SER A 199 10.70 -8.69 2.04
CA SER A 199 10.95 -7.88 3.24
C SER A 199 10.82 -6.39 2.91
N GLY A 200 10.13 -5.62 3.74
CA GLY A 200 9.95 -4.18 3.55
C GLY A 200 8.52 -3.68 3.66
N PHE A 201 7.54 -4.57 3.47
CA PHE A 201 6.12 -4.22 3.62
C PHE A 201 5.65 -4.15 5.08
N SER A 202 6.47 -4.46 6.09
CA SER A 202 6.02 -4.49 7.50
C SER A 202 5.60 -3.13 8.08
N GLN A 203 5.83 -2.03 7.35
CA GLN A 203 5.34 -0.68 7.66
C GLN A 203 3.93 -0.41 7.07
N ALA A 204 3.40 -1.34 6.27
CA ALA A 204 2.17 -1.20 5.49
C ALA A 204 1.40 -2.54 5.43
N SER A 205 0.21 -2.53 4.83
CA SER A 205 -0.61 -3.74 4.61
C SER A 205 -0.73 -4.12 3.13
N GLY A 206 -0.11 -3.33 2.24
CA GLY A 206 -0.18 -3.50 0.79
C GLY A 206 0.46 -2.33 0.03
N LEU A 207 0.17 -2.25 -1.27
CA LEU A 207 0.70 -1.25 -2.19
C LEU A 207 -0.39 -0.75 -3.14
N VAL A 208 -0.32 0.52 -3.52
CA VAL A 208 -1.20 1.17 -4.49
C VAL A 208 -0.36 1.70 -5.65
N GLY A 209 -0.47 1.02 -6.79
CA GLY A 209 0.17 1.45 -8.03
C GLY A 209 -0.45 2.73 -8.58
N LEU A 210 0.42 3.68 -8.94
CA LEU A 210 0.11 4.95 -9.60
C LEU A 210 0.73 5.05 -11.01
N GLY A 211 1.28 3.95 -11.54
CA GLY A 211 1.78 3.85 -12.92
C GLY A 211 0.71 4.04 -14.00
N ARG A 212 1.11 3.92 -15.28
CA ARG A 212 0.26 4.21 -16.45
C ARG A 212 -0.57 3.01 -16.93
N GLY A 213 -0.36 1.82 -16.38
CA GLY A 213 -1.09 0.62 -16.76
C GLY A 213 -2.55 0.63 -16.26
N PRO A 214 -3.42 -0.24 -16.80
CA PRO A 214 -4.85 -0.23 -16.48
C PRO A 214 -5.18 -0.74 -15.07
N LEU A 215 -4.22 -1.39 -14.39
CA LEU A 215 -4.34 -1.84 -13.00
C LEU A 215 -4.14 -0.70 -11.98
N SER A 216 -3.59 0.45 -12.37
CA SER A 216 -3.26 1.54 -11.44
C SER A 216 -4.48 2.32 -10.96
N LEU A 217 -4.37 2.93 -9.77
CA LEU A 217 -5.49 3.68 -9.19
C LEU A 217 -5.91 4.86 -10.07
N ILE A 218 -4.97 5.57 -10.70
CA ILE A 218 -5.28 6.67 -11.60
C ILE A 218 -6.12 6.22 -12.80
N SER A 219 -5.75 5.09 -13.43
CA SER A 219 -6.47 4.46 -14.53
C SER A 219 -7.87 3.99 -14.09
N GLN A 220 -7.96 3.30 -12.96
CA GLN A 220 -9.21 2.72 -12.46
C GLN A 220 -10.22 3.74 -11.94
N LEU A 221 -9.77 4.89 -11.41
CA LEU A 221 -10.63 6.03 -11.10
C LEU A 221 -11.16 6.74 -12.37
N GLY A 222 -10.64 6.44 -13.56
CA GLY A 222 -10.99 7.11 -14.81
C GLY A 222 -10.54 8.58 -14.86
N LEU A 223 -9.58 8.95 -14.02
CA LEU A 223 -9.09 10.32 -13.88
C LEU A 223 -7.85 10.52 -14.76
N GLY A 224 -7.78 11.66 -15.45
CA GLY A 224 -6.73 11.91 -16.44
C GLY A 224 -5.44 12.51 -15.89
N LYS A 225 -5.38 12.81 -14.59
CA LYS A 225 -4.25 13.48 -13.94
C LYS A 225 -4.27 13.36 -12.42
N PHE A 226 -3.09 13.44 -11.81
CA PHE A 226 -2.90 13.54 -10.37
C PHE A 226 -1.69 14.42 -10.03
N SER A 227 -1.65 14.95 -8.82
CA SER A 227 -0.53 15.75 -8.31
C SER A 227 -0.28 15.51 -6.84
N TYR A 228 0.97 15.57 -6.39
CA TYR A 228 1.32 15.58 -4.97
C TYR A 228 2.30 16.71 -4.66
N CYS A 229 2.50 16.97 -3.37
CA CYS A 229 3.64 17.73 -2.86
C CYS A 229 4.17 16.97 -1.65
N LEU A 230 5.30 16.28 -1.80
CA LEU A 230 5.87 15.48 -0.71
C LEU A 230 6.47 16.41 0.35
N THR A 231 6.36 16.03 1.62
CA THR A 231 6.92 16.79 2.76
C THR A 231 8.33 16.30 3.09
N SER A 232 9.10 17.13 3.81
CA SER A 232 10.49 16.84 4.16
C SER A 232 10.63 15.58 5.02
N LEU A 233 11.76 14.88 4.93
CA LEU A 233 12.07 13.65 5.68
C LEU A 233 11.82 13.76 7.21
N ASP A 234 12.08 14.94 7.78
CA ASP A 234 11.94 15.28 9.20
C ASP A 234 10.63 16.02 9.55
N GLU A 235 9.66 16.10 8.62
CA GLU A 235 8.31 16.63 8.89
C GLU A 235 7.29 15.55 9.27
N SER A 236 6.53 15.79 10.34
CA SER A 236 5.33 15.01 10.70
C SER A 236 4.05 15.49 10.01
N LYS A 237 4.14 16.50 9.13
CA LYS A 237 3.06 17.07 8.32
C LYS A 237 2.68 16.06 7.23
N LYS A 238 1.39 15.83 6.99
CA LYS A 238 0.96 14.96 5.89
C LYS A 238 1.08 15.65 4.53
N SER A 239 1.61 14.94 3.55
CA SER A 239 1.74 15.39 2.16
C SER A 239 0.39 15.31 1.43
N PRO A 240 -0.09 16.35 0.72
CA PRO A 240 -1.31 16.24 -0.09
C PRO A 240 -1.08 15.39 -1.34
N LEU A 241 -2.05 14.52 -1.64
CA LEU A 241 -2.20 13.82 -2.93
C LEU A 241 -3.57 14.13 -3.52
N LEU A 242 -3.60 14.65 -4.75
CA LEU A 242 -4.79 15.21 -5.39
C LEU A 242 -4.99 14.54 -6.75
N PHE A 243 -6.23 14.24 -7.12
CA PHE A 243 -6.59 13.64 -8.41
C PHE A 243 -7.63 14.49 -9.15
N GLY A 244 -7.66 14.37 -10.48
CA GLY A 244 -8.67 14.98 -11.33
C GLY A 244 -8.63 16.51 -11.28
N SER A 245 -9.79 17.17 -11.18
CA SER A 245 -9.91 18.64 -11.14
C SER A 245 -9.32 19.29 -9.89
N LEU A 246 -8.86 18.52 -8.90
CA LEU A 246 -8.15 19.03 -7.73
C LEU A 246 -6.63 19.04 -7.91
N ALA A 247 -6.11 18.42 -8.97
CA ALA A 247 -4.67 18.27 -9.23
C ALA A 247 -4.06 19.41 -10.06
N ASP A 248 -4.82 20.47 -10.37
CA ASP A 248 -4.34 21.53 -11.27
C ASP A 248 -3.28 22.44 -10.62
N LEU A 249 -2.25 22.75 -11.41
CA LEU A 249 -1.22 23.74 -11.07
C LEU A 249 -1.46 24.99 -11.92
N SER A 250 -1.76 26.11 -11.26
CA SER A 250 -1.99 27.40 -11.92
C SER A 250 -1.16 28.50 -11.26
N ALA A 251 0.04 28.74 -11.79
CA ALA A 251 0.87 29.90 -11.46
C ALA A 251 1.81 30.25 -12.62
N PRO A 252 2.29 31.51 -12.73
CA PRO A 252 3.31 31.89 -13.73
C PRO A 252 4.65 31.15 -13.60
N THR A 253 4.89 30.52 -12.45
CA THR A 253 6.12 29.77 -12.12
C THR A 253 6.02 28.26 -12.37
N VAL A 254 4.92 27.77 -12.94
CA VAL A 254 4.79 26.35 -13.32
C VAL A 254 5.63 26.11 -14.57
N GLN A 255 6.57 25.17 -14.48
CA GLN A 255 7.29 24.64 -15.65
C GLN A 255 6.76 23.25 -16.02
N SER A 256 7.04 22.78 -17.23
CA SER A 256 6.50 21.49 -17.73
C SER A 256 7.38 20.84 -18.79
N THR A 257 7.59 19.54 -18.66
CA THR A 257 8.34 18.71 -19.61
C THR A 257 7.48 17.54 -20.13
N PRO A 258 7.66 17.05 -21.37
CA PRO A 258 6.87 15.94 -21.89
C PRO A 258 7.18 14.60 -21.21
N LEU A 259 6.13 13.82 -20.89
CA LEU A 259 6.24 12.43 -20.47
C LEU A 259 6.50 11.54 -21.68
N ARG A 260 7.68 10.94 -21.77
CA ARG A 260 8.03 9.98 -22.83
C ARG A 260 7.35 8.63 -22.58
N LYS A 261 7.28 7.78 -23.61
CA LYS A 261 6.83 6.39 -23.52
C LYS A 261 7.99 5.47 -23.82
N ASN A 262 8.23 4.50 -22.96
CA ASN A 262 9.14 3.38 -23.24
C ASN A 262 8.32 2.25 -23.91
N PRO A 263 8.75 1.69 -25.06
CA PRO A 263 8.04 0.60 -25.74
C PRO A 263 8.03 -0.71 -24.94
N THR A 264 9.04 -0.98 -24.12
CA THR A 264 9.13 -2.19 -23.28
C THR A 264 8.64 -1.96 -21.85
N GLN A 265 8.65 -0.72 -21.37
CA GLN A 265 8.17 -0.34 -20.02
C GLN A 265 7.11 0.78 -20.04
N PRO A 266 5.94 0.56 -20.67
CA PRO A 266 4.93 1.61 -20.88
C PRO A 266 4.30 2.14 -19.58
N SER A 267 4.37 1.39 -18.47
CA SER A 267 3.80 1.76 -17.17
C SER A 267 4.53 2.92 -16.47
N PHE A 268 5.80 3.18 -16.80
CA PHE A 268 6.62 4.16 -16.09
C PHE A 268 6.52 5.59 -16.65
N TYR A 269 6.88 6.56 -15.81
CA TYR A 269 6.89 7.99 -16.12
C TYR A 269 8.30 8.45 -16.51
N TYR A 270 8.63 8.30 -17.80
CA TYR A 270 9.90 8.78 -18.36
C TYR A 270 9.87 10.28 -18.66
N VAL A 271 10.98 10.97 -18.40
CA VAL A 271 11.23 12.37 -18.82
C VAL A 271 12.64 12.51 -19.40
N SER A 272 12.82 13.45 -20.32
CA SER A 272 14.10 13.72 -20.99
C SER A 272 14.96 14.66 -20.14
N LEU A 273 16.06 14.16 -19.55
CA LEU A 273 17.06 14.98 -18.83
C LEU A 273 18.20 15.38 -19.80
N GLU A 274 18.19 16.63 -20.24
CA GLU A 274 19.10 17.22 -21.24
C GLU A 274 20.38 17.82 -20.63
N GLY A 275 20.50 17.86 -19.30
CA GLY A 275 21.73 18.27 -18.62
C GLY A 275 21.57 18.61 -17.15
N ILE A 276 22.69 18.92 -16.51
CA ILE A 276 22.77 19.32 -15.10
C ILE A 276 23.69 20.53 -14.98
N THR A 277 23.37 21.47 -14.10
CA THR A 277 24.20 22.65 -13.77
C THR A 277 24.50 22.68 -12.27
N VAL A 278 25.76 22.95 -11.91
CA VAL A 278 26.24 23.08 -10.52
C VAL A 278 26.98 24.41 -10.37
N GLY A 279 26.63 25.23 -9.38
CA GLY A 279 27.24 26.55 -9.10
C GLY A 279 26.98 27.65 -10.14
N GLY A 280 26.41 27.28 -11.30
CA GLY A 280 26.31 28.10 -12.51
C GLY A 280 27.03 27.48 -13.72
N THR A 281 27.83 26.43 -13.52
CA THR A 281 28.52 25.69 -14.57
C THR A 281 27.68 24.52 -15.06
N ARG A 282 27.28 24.52 -16.36
CA ARG A 282 26.63 23.36 -16.99
C ARG A 282 27.65 22.23 -17.19
N LEU A 283 27.34 21.06 -16.64
CA LEU A 283 28.23 19.91 -16.63
C LEU A 283 28.39 19.32 -18.03
N GLN A 284 29.61 18.87 -18.33
CA GLN A 284 29.96 18.25 -19.61
C GLN A 284 29.57 16.77 -19.60
N ILE A 285 28.26 16.51 -19.69
CA ILE A 285 27.65 15.18 -19.76
C ILE A 285 27.14 14.99 -21.20
N PRO A 286 27.48 13.88 -21.90
CA PRO A 286 26.90 13.57 -23.21
C PRO A 286 25.38 13.44 -23.14
N SER A 287 24.63 14.03 -24.08
CA SER A 287 23.16 13.96 -24.10
C SER A 287 22.62 12.53 -24.15
N SER A 288 23.36 11.61 -24.78
CA SER A 288 23.03 10.19 -24.81
C SER A 288 23.07 9.49 -23.43
N THR A 289 23.68 10.09 -22.40
CA THR A 289 23.84 9.47 -21.07
C THR A 289 22.52 9.26 -20.33
N PHE A 290 21.53 10.10 -20.56
CA PHE A 290 20.19 9.99 -19.94
C PHE A 290 19.08 9.72 -20.98
N ALA A 291 19.45 9.48 -22.24
CA ALA A 291 18.50 9.24 -23.31
C ALA A 291 17.82 7.87 -23.17
N LEU A 292 16.50 7.86 -23.36
CA LEU A 292 15.72 6.64 -23.59
C LEU A 292 15.97 6.19 -25.03
N GLN A 293 16.40 4.94 -25.19
CA GLN A 293 16.75 4.34 -26.49
C GLN A 293 15.53 3.68 -27.14
N ASP A 294 15.59 3.44 -28.46
CA ASP A 294 14.49 2.86 -29.24
C ASP A 294 14.14 1.41 -28.84
N ASP A 295 15.08 0.67 -28.24
CA ASP A 295 14.86 -0.67 -27.66
C ASP A 295 14.25 -0.64 -26.25
N GLY A 296 14.04 0.56 -25.68
CA GLY A 296 13.56 0.78 -24.33
C GLY A 296 14.64 0.73 -23.23
N ALA A 297 15.92 0.64 -23.58
CA ALA A 297 17.01 0.80 -22.63
C ALA A 297 17.23 2.28 -22.24
N GLY A 298 17.90 2.52 -21.11
CA GLY A 298 18.26 3.88 -20.70
C GLY A 298 17.10 4.70 -20.14
N GLY A 299 17.18 6.01 -20.36
CA GLY A 299 16.19 6.99 -19.90
C GLY A 299 16.30 7.36 -18.42
N LEU A 300 15.54 8.39 -18.04
CA LEU A 300 15.27 8.75 -16.66
C LEU A 300 13.76 8.62 -16.38
N ILE A 301 13.40 7.96 -15.28
CA ILE A 301 12.03 7.95 -14.76
C ILE A 301 11.91 8.84 -13.52
N ILE A 302 10.71 9.41 -13.27
CA ILE A 302 10.36 9.99 -11.97
C ILE A 302 9.63 8.95 -11.13
N ASP A 303 10.00 8.82 -9.85
CA ASP A 303 9.42 7.82 -8.96
C ASP A 303 9.26 8.27 -7.50
N SER A 304 8.05 8.14 -6.95
CA SER A 304 7.75 8.32 -5.52
C SER A 304 8.20 7.13 -4.65
N GLY A 305 8.33 5.94 -5.25
CA GLY A 305 8.73 4.71 -4.56
C GLY A 305 10.23 4.63 -4.24
N THR A 306 11.05 5.46 -4.87
CA THR A 306 12.51 5.57 -4.67
C THR A 306 12.82 6.77 -3.80
N SER A 307 13.63 6.62 -2.75
CA SER A 307 13.99 7.72 -1.85
C SER A 307 14.93 8.74 -2.52
N ILE A 308 16.09 8.26 -2.95
CA ILE A 308 17.24 9.03 -3.41
C ILE A 308 17.33 8.96 -4.93
N THR A 309 17.65 10.08 -5.58
CA THR A 309 17.89 10.09 -7.02
C THR A 309 19.09 9.24 -7.39
N TYR A 310 18.93 8.42 -8.43
CA TYR A 310 20.01 7.70 -9.08
C TYR A 310 20.25 8.25 -10.48
N LEU A 311 21.52 8.50 -10.80
CA LEU A 311 21.93 8.93 -12.13
C LEU A 311 22.89 7.89 -12.72
N GLU A 312 22.75 7.64 -14.02
CA GLU A 312 23.68 6.81 -14.80
C GLU A 312 25.13 7.21 -14.51
N LEU A 313 25.97 6.21 -14.23
CA LEU A 313 27.31 6.33 -13.67
C LEU A 313 28.20 7.37 -14.36
N ALA A 314 28.09 7.51 -15.69
CA ALA A 314 28.82 8.53 -16.45
C ALA A 314 28.41 9.97 -16.08
N GLY A 315 27.11 10.23 -15.92
CA GLY A 315 26.58 11.53 -15.51
C GLY A 315 26.82 11.79 -14.03
N TYR A 316 26.60 10.79 -13.17
CA TYR A 316 26.89 10.87 -11.74
C TYR A 316 28.34 11.24 -11.44
N ARG A 317 29.30 10.67 -12.19
CA ARG A 317 30.73 11.00 -12.03
C ARG A 317 31.05 12.48 -12.29
N GLN A 318 30.37 13.13 -13.25
CA GLN A 318 30.53 14.57 -13.46
C GLN A 318 29.90 15.38 -12.33
N LEU A 319 28.75 14.95 -11.82
CA LEU A 319 28.09 15.57 -10.67
C LEU A 319 28.96 15.51 -9.40
N LYS A 320 29.45 14.31 -9.03
CA LYS A 320 30.35 14.11 -7.88
C LYS A 320 31.62 14.95 -8.01
N LYS A 321 32.21 15.03 -9.21
CA LYS A 321 33.38 15.88 -9.50
C LYS A 321 33.08 17.37 -9.29
N ALA A 322 31.90 17.85 -9.72
CA ALA A 322 31.52 19.25 -9.53
C ALA A 322 31.32 19.60 -8.06
N PHE A 323 30.58 18.77 -7.30
CA PHE A 323 30.41 18.98 -5.84
C PHE A 323 31.75 18.96 -5.09
N LEU A 324 32.67 18.06 -5.43
CA LEU A 324 34.02 18.03 -4.87
C LEU A 324 34.84 19.31 -5.16
N SER A 325 34.52 20.03 -6.25
CA SER A 325 35.20 21.28 -6.61
C SER A 325 34.57 22.51 -5.94
N GLU A 326 33.24 22.54 -5.81
CA GLU A 326 32.45 23.71 -5.40
C GLU A 326 32.18 23.77 -3.88
N MET A 327 32.13 22.62 -3.18
CA MET A 327 31.76 22.59 -1.76
C MET A 327 32.83 23.17 -0.83
N HIS A 328 34.11 23.15 -1.23
CA HIS A 328 35.27 23.62 -0.46
C HIS A 328 35.42 23.06 0.98
N LEU A 329 34.71 21.97 1.31
CA LEU A 329 34.79 21.27 2.61
C LEU A 329 35.67 20.00 2.51
N PRO A 330 36.24 19.52 3.64
CA PRO A 330 36.88 18.22 3.69
C PRO A 330 35.89 17.11 3.35
N VAL A 331 36.30 16.15 2.51
CA VAL A 331 35.53 14.93 2.25
C VAL A 331 35.57 14.03 3.49
N ALA A 332 34.40 13.49 3.87
CA ALA A 332 34.25 12.60 5.00
C ALA A 332 33.86 11.18 4.54
N ASP A 333 34.10 10.19 5.40
CA ASP A 333 33.56 8.85 5.19
C ASP A 333 32.03 8.88 5.39
N GLY A 334 31.29 8.53 4.34
CA GLY A 334 29.83 8.46 4.33
C GLY A 334 29.26 7.08 4.64
N SER A 335 30.10 6.07 4.87
CA SER A 335 29.71 4.65 4.90
C SER A 335 28.57 4.34 5.88
N GLU A 336 28.56 4.98 7.06
CA GLU A 336 27.48 4.80 8.04
C GLU A 336 26.12 5.38 7.59
N THR A 337 26.09 6.31 6.63
CA THR A 337 24.85 6.89 6.09
C THR A 337 24.27 6.10 4.92
N GLY A 338 25.10 5.27 4.26
CA GLY A 338 24.77 4.61 2.99
C GLY A 338 24.88 5.49 1.74
N LEU A 339 25.41 6.71 1.86
CA LEU A 339 25.61 7.67 0.75
C LEU A 339 27.07 7.72 0.26
N ASP A 340 27.27 7.97 -1.04
CA ASP A 340 28.58 7.89 -1.71
C ASP A 340 29.42 9.21 -1.67
N LEU A 341 28.81 10.35 -1.29
CA LEU A 341 29.54 11.61 -1.11
C LEU A 341 29.08 12.33 0.16
N CYS A 342 29.99 12.46 1.12
CA CYS A 342 29.80 13.23 2.34
C CYS A 342 30.99 14.17 2.60
N PHE A 343 30.73 15.23 3.35
CA PHE A 343 31.70 16.24 3.78
C PHE A 343 31.63 16.45 5.29
N SER A 344 32.75 16.83 5.91
CA SER A 344 32.79 17.22 7.32
C SER A 344 32.20 18.62 7.50
N LEU A 345 31.27 18.77 8.45
CA LEU A 345 30.74 20.06 8.87
C LEU A 345 31.81 20.87 9.64
N PRO A 346 31.94 22.18 9.38
CA PRO A 346 32.79 23.05 10.19
C PRO A 346 32.31 23.11 11.64
N SER A 347 33.22 22.88 12.59
CA SER A 347 32.93 22.85 14.03
C SER A 347 32.22 24.11 14.51
N GLY A 348 31.00 23.94 15.05
CA GLY A 348 30.19 25.04 15.57
C GLY A 348 29.38 25.82 14.54
N SER A 349 29.44 25.49 13.24
CA SER A 349 28.58 26.14 12.25
C SER A 349 27.16 25.57 12.26
N SER A 350 26.17 26.46 12.23
CA SER A 350 24.73 26.13 12.11
C SER A 350 24.16 26.38 10.70
N THR A 351 25.03 26.80 9.77
CA THR A 351 24.70 27.10 8.37
C THR A 351 25.86 26.68 7.46
N VAL A 352 25.56 26.17 6.27
CA VAL A 352 26.57 25.84 5.26
C VAL A 352 26.09 26.30 3.89
N GLU A 353 26.98 26.94 3.13
CA GLU A 353 26.71 27.27 1.74
C GLU A 353 26.89 26.06 0.83
N VAL A 354 25.97 25.90 -0.13
CA VAL A 354 26.01 24.81 -1.12
C VAL A 354 25.88 25.38 -2.54
N PRO A 355 26.49 24.75 -3.55
CA PRO A 355 26.33 25.17 -4.94
C PRO A 355 24.87 25.02 -5.38
N LYS A 356 24.38 25.96 -6.18
CA LYS A 356 23.09 25.80 -6.87
C LYS A 356 23.11 24.53 -7.73
N LEU A 357 22.11 23.66 -7.60
CA LEU A 357 21.85 22.54 -8.49
C LEU A 357 20.59 22.79 -9.33
N THR A 358 20.70 22.58 -10.65
CA THR A 358 19.57 22.60 -11.60
C THR A 358 19.61 21.36 -12.49
N PHE A 359 18.48 20.67 -12.64
CA PHE A 359 18.27 19.64 -13.66
C PHE A 359 17.52 20.25 -14.85
N HIS A 360 18.10 20.14 -16.05
CA HIS A 360 17.53 20.68 -17.28
C HIS A 360 16.77 19.58 -18.02
N PHE A 361 15.44 19.63 -18.02
CA PHE A 361 14.59 18.74 -18.80
C PHE A 361 14.22 19.35 -20.15
N ASP A 362 13.69 18.54 -21.07
CA ASP A 362 13.09 19.04 -22.32
C ASP A 362 11.99 20.08 -22.00
N GLY A 363 12.27 21.36 -22.31
CA GLY A 363 11.37 22.49 -22.09
C GLY A 363 11.26 23.04 -20.65
N ALA A 364 12.02 22.53 -19.66
CA ALA A 364 11.84 22.93 -18.26
C ALA A 364 13.10 22.77 -17.37
N ASP A 365 13.41 23.79 -16.57
CA ASP A 365 14.52 23.80 -15.61
C ASP A 365 14.03 23.54 -14.17
N LEU A 366 14.35 22.37 -13.61
CA LEU A 366 14.13 22.07 -12.20
C LEU A 366 15.31 22.58 -11.36
N ASP A 367 15.19 23.82 -10.90
CA ASP A 367 15.97 24.33 -9.77
C ASP A 367 15.63 23.51 -8.51
N LEU A 368 16.65 22.92 -7.87
CA LEU A 368 16.44 22.17 -6.63
C LEU A 368 16.74 23.07 -5.40
N PRO A 369 15.87 23.04 -4.36
CA PRO A 369 16.19 23.51 -3.01
C PRO A 369 17.40 22.77 -2.44
N ALA A 370 18.13 23.38 -1.50
CA ALA A 370 19.37 22.80 -0.97
C ALA A 370 19.12 21.49 -0.20
N GLU A 371 18.06 21.48 0.61
CA GLU A 371 17.50 20.35 1.35
C GLU A 371 17.09 19.17 0.46
N ASN A 372 16.75 19.42 -0.82
CA ASN A 372 16.35 18.39 -1.78
C ASN A 372 17.53 17.61 -2.37
N PHE A 373 18.79 18.03 -2.16
CA PHE A 373 19.98 17.29 -2.64
C PHE A 373 21.14 17.22 -1.64
N MET A 374 21.20 18.06 -0.62
CA MET A 374 22.16 17.97 0.48
C MET A 374 21.43 17.79 1.81
N ILE A 375 21.87 16.82 2.61
CA ILE A 375 21.37 16.64 3.97
C ILE A 375 22.46 16.86 5.01
N MET A 376 22.16 17.71 5.98
CA MET A 376 23.00 18.04 7.12
C MET A 376 22.56 17.23 8.34
N ASP A 377 23.49 16.50 8.96
CA ASP A 377 23.33 15.96 10.31
C ASP A 377 24.39 16.54 11.25
N SER A 378 23.94 17.38 12.17
CA SER A 378 24.78 17.98 13.22
C SER A 378 25.23 17.00 14.31
N THR A 379 24.64 15.79 14.37
CA THR A 379 25.00 14.79 15.39
C THR A 379 26.25 13.99 14.99
N THR A 380 26.33 13.53 13.74
CA THR A 380 27.56 12.93 13.17
C THR A 380 28.58 13.97 12.69
N GLY A 381 28.15 15.21 12.44
CA GLY A 381 29.00 16.24 11.84
C GLY A 381 29.15 16.07 10.32
N LEU A 382 28.17 15.45 9.64
CA LEU A 382 28.21 15.12 8.23
C LEU A 382 27.25 15.98 7.39
N LEU A 383 27.67 16.27 6.16
CA LEU A 383 26.88 16.88 5.11
C LEU A 383 26.98 16.03 3.83
N CYS A 384 25.90 15.35 3.45
CA CYS A 384 25.92 14.33 2.40
C CYS A 384 25.03 14.66 1.20
N LEU A 385 25.46 14.25 0.01
CA LEU A 385 24.70 14.37 -1.25
C LEU A 385 23.67 13.23 -1.33
N THR A 386 22.38 13.56 -1.40
CA THR A 386 21.27 12.58 -1.54
C THR A 386 21.02 12.20 -3.00
N ILE A 387 22.10 11.96 -3.74
CA ILE A 387 22.13 11.49 -5.13
C ILE A 387 23.23 10.42 -5.26
N MET A 388 22.94 9.31 -5.94
CA MET A 388 23.81 8.15 -6.08
C MET A 388 23.98 7.71 -7.54
N ALA A 389 24.93 6.79 -7.79
CA ALA A 389 25.15 6.20 -9.11
C ALA A 389 24.23 4.99 -9.37
N SER A 390 23.74 4.85 -10.60
CA SER A 390 23.14 3.63 -11.14
C SER A 390 23.84 3.18 -12.42
N SER A 391 23.39 2.06 -12.98
CA SER A 391 23.78 1.55 -14.29
C SER A 391 22.52 1.21 -15.09
N GLY A 392 22.45 1.66 -16.34
CA GLY A 392 21.32 1.47 -17.24
C GLY A 392 20.22 2.53 -17.03
N LEU A 393 19.51 2.47 -15.91
CA LEU A 393 18.34 3.32 -15.63
C LEU A 393 18.67 4.46 -14.67
N SER A 394 18.25 5.69 -15.00
CA SER A 394 18.24 6.82 -14.05
C SER A 394 16.87 7.00 -13.41
N ILE A 395 16.82 7.49 -12.16
CA ILE A 395 15.60 7.70 -11.39
C ILE A 395 15.68 9.05 -10.67
N LEU A 396 14.74 9.96 -10.92
CA LEU A 396 14.46 11.10 -10.02
C LEU A 396 13.68 10.57 -8.81
N GLY A 397 14.40 10.36 -7.71
CA GLY A 397 13.86 9.90 -6.42
C GLY A 397 13.09 10.99 -5.68
N ASN A 398 12.44 10.62 -4.58
CA ASN A 398 11.47 11.47 -3.90
C ASN A 398 12.10 12.64 -3.12
N PHE A 399 13.35 12.55 -2.65
CA PHE A 399 14.04 13.67 -1.97
C PHE A 399 14.08 14.91 -2.87
N GLN A 400 14.35 14.71 -4.16
CA GLN A 400 14.37 15.78 -5.15
C GLN A 400 12.96 16.29 -5.53
N GLN A 401 11.91 15.66 -5.00
CA GLN A 401 10.49 16.00 -5.18
C GLN A 401 9.84 16.58 -3.89
N GLN A 402 10.56 16.62 -2.77
CA GLN A 402 10.05 17.20 -1.52
C GLN A 402 9.85 18.71 -1.68
N ASN A 403 8.81 19.26 -1.04
CA ASN A 403 8.39 20.68 -1.07
C ASN A 403 8.11 21.27 -2.47
N ILE A 404 8.06 20.42 -3.51
CA ILE A 404 7.72 20.76 -4.88
C ILE A 404 6.37 20.12 -5.21
N GLN A 405 5.43 20.92 -5.72
CA GLN A 405 4.17 20.41 -6.23
C GLN A 405 4.41 19.83 -7.63
N ILE A 406 4.18 18.54 -7.81
CA ILE A 406 4.39 17.81 -9.07
C ILE A 406 3.05 17.26 -9.57
N LEU A 407 2.74 17.48 -10.85
CA LEU A 407 1.53 17.08 -11.57
C LEU A 407 1.86 16.20 -12.77
N TYR A 408 1.20 15.05 -12.83
CA TYR A 408 1.19 14.13 -13.95
C TYR A 408 -0.11 14.34 -14.75
N ASP A 409 -0.05 15.01 -15.91
CA ASP A 409 -1.20 15.16 -16.81
C ASP A 409 -1.11 14.09 -17.91
N LEU A 410 -1.81 12.97 -17.70
CA LEU A 410 -1.78 11.80 -18.58
C LEU A 410 -2.56 12.02 -19.88
N LYS A 411 -3.32 13.11 -19.99
CA LYS A 411 -4.05 13.48 -21.22
C LYS A 411 -3.24 14.42 -22.11
N LYS A 412 -2.38 15.26 -21.53
CA LYS A 412 -1.39 16.08 -22.25
C LYS A 412 -0.06 15.35 -22.47
N GLU A 413 0.15 14.24 -21.79
CA GLU A 413 1.44 13.56 -21.65
C GLU A 413 2.55 14.51 -21.19
N ALA A 414 2.28 15.21 -20.08
CA ALA A 414 3.19 16.21 -19.50
C ALA A 414 3.37 15.99 -17.99
N LEU A 415 4.61 16.23 -17.53
CA LEU A 415 4.94 16.39 -16.13
C LEU A 415 5.12 17.89 -15.86
N SER A 416 4.30 18.46 -14.99
CA SER A 416 4.36 19.87 -14.58
C SER A 416 4.85 19.98 -13.15
N PHE A 417 5.69 20.95 -12.83
CA PHE A 417 6.20 21.16 -11.48
C PHE A 417 6.28 22.63 -11.07
N ARG A 418 6.18 22.88 -9.76
CA ARG A 418 6.25 24.21 -9.14
C ARG A 418 6.76 24.11 -7.71
N GLU A 419 7.80 24.87 -7.40
CA GLU A 419 8.30 25.08 -6.02
C GLU A 419 7.22 25.75 -5.14
N LEU A 420 7.04 25.25 -3.91
CA LEU A 420 6.28 25.99 -2.91
C LEU A 420 7.20 26.97 -2.20
N ILE A 421 6.98 28.26 -2.40
CA ILE A 421 7.62 29.31 -1.61
C ILE A 421 6.97 29.33 -0.20
N GLU A 422 7.30 28.36 0.64
CA GLU A 422 7.12 28.51 2.09
C GLU A 422 8.16 29.52 2.60
N MET A 423 7.72 30.46 3.45
CA MET A 423 8.54 31.59 3.88
C MET A 423 9.57 31.18 4.94
N GLU A 424 10.70 30.62 4.49
CA GLU A 424 11.94 30.32 5.24
C GLU A 424 11.76 30.04 6.74
N SER A 425 11.43 28.80 7.11
CA SER A 425 11.47 28.36 8.51
C SER A 425 12.92 28.38 9.04
N LYS A 426 13.22 29.26 9.99
CA LYS A 426 14.60 29.57 10.43
C LYS A 426 15.19 28.54 11.43
N LYS A 427 15.50 27.32 10.99
CA LYS A 427 16.36 26.37 11.75
C LYS A 427 17.30 25.59 10.82
N GLY A 428 18.61 25.57 11.16
CA GLY A 428 19.62 24.74 10.47
C GLY A 428 19.77 25.05 8.98
N LYS A 429 20.19 26.27 8.64
CA LYS A 429 20.00 26.80 7.28
C LYS A 429 21.12 26.39 6.32
N LEU A 430 20.83 25.46 5.41
CA LEU A 430 21.58 25.35 4.15
C LEU A 430 21.27 26.61 3.31
N THR A 431 22.31 27.25 2.76
CA THR A 431 22.15 28.48 1.97
C THR A 431 22.71 28.30 0.57
N ARG A 432 21.89 28.50 -0.45
CA ARG A 432 22.30 28.36 -1.86
C ARG A 432 23.16 29.55 -2.28
N THR A 433 24.34 29.29 -2.83
CA THR A 433 25.20 30.33 -3.42
C THR A 433 24.44 31.11 -4.50
N GLN A 434 24.60 32.45 -4.51
CA GLN A 434 24.04 33.29 -5.56
C GLN A 434 24.98 33.31 -6.76
N SER A 435 24.46 32.93 -7.94
CA SER A 435 25.25 32.86 -9.17
C SER A 435 25.80 34.24 -9.54
N SER A 436 27.13 34.34 -9.69
CA SER A 436 27.89 35.59 -9.59
C SER A 436 27.91 36.47 -10.85
N LEU A 437 26.82 36.45 -11.64
CA LEU A 437 26.66 37.23 -12.87
C LEU A 437 25.40 38.09 -12.88
N LEU A 438 25.38 39.15 -12.05
CA LEU A 438 24.79 40.47 -12.35
C LEU A 438 25.10 41.46 -11.21
N ARG A 439 25.92 42.48 -11.47
CA ARG A 439 26.16 43.60 -10.54
C ARG A 439 25.47 44.88 -11.04
N SER A 440 24.82 45.57 -10.10
CA SER A 440 24.45 47.00 -10.10
C SER A 440 23.06 47.39 -10.67
N PRO A 441 22.43 48.46 -10.15
CA PRO A 441 22.46 48.92 -8.75
C PRO A 441 21.12 49.44 -8.17
N ILE A 442 20.99 49.34 -6.84
CA ILE A 442 20.28 50.25 -5.91
C ILE A 442 18.83 50.68 -6.24
N ALA A 443 17.91 50.28 -5.37
CA ALA A 443 16.82 51.15 -4.90
C ALA A 443 16.77 51.12 -3.37
N ARG A 444 16.65 52.28 -2.70
CA ARG A 444 16.49 52.39 -1.24
C ARG A 444 15.02 52.57 -0.88
N SER A 445 14.56 51.87 0.16
CA SER A 445 13.48 52.36 1.02
C SER A 445 13.69 51.87 2.45
N SER A 446 13.97 52.79 3.37
CA SER A 446 14.08 52.52 4.80
C SER A 446 12.69 52.35 5.44
N ILE A 447 12.60 51.57 6.51
CA ILE A 447 11.69 51.82 7.65
C ILE A 447 12.38 51.30 8.92
N HIS A 448 12.34 52.11 9.99
CA HIS A 448 12.74 51.68 11.32
C HIS A 448 11.53 51.13 12.08
N SER A 449 11.74 50.06 12.85
CA SER A 449 10.97 49.81 14.07
C SER A 449 11.87 49.17 15.12
N ILE A 450 12.25 49.96 16.11
CA ILE A 450 12.92 49.53 17.34
C ILE A 450 11.84 49.00 18.30
N PHE A 451 12.08 47.90 19.01
CA PHE A 451 11.81 47.83 20.45
C PHE A 451 12.68 46.75 21.13
N THR A 452 12.78 46.84 22.46
CA THR A 452 13.87 46.29 23.27
C THR A 452 13.56 44.95 23.94
N VAL A 453 14.61 44.21 24.27
CA VAL A 453 14.60 43.07 25.20
C VAL A 453 14.46 43.57 26.65
N THR A 454 13.66 42.87 27.46
CA THR A 454 13.79 42.84 28.93
C THR A 454 13.44 41.43 29.43
N GLU A 455 14.35 40.83 30.20
CA GLU A 455 14.13 39.56 30.91
C GLU A 455 13.56 39.80 32.31
N ALA A 456 12.78 38.86 32.83
CA ALA A 456 12.49 38.68 34.26
C ALA A 456 11.96 37.27 34.52
N ASN A 457 12.25 36.72 35.70
CA ASN A 457 12.07 35.31 36.08
C ASN A 457 11.06 35.14 37.23
N ASP A 458 10.42 33.97 37.28
CA ASP A 458 9.88 33.25 38.47
C ASP A 458 8.78 33.99 39.31
N ASP A 459 7.98 33.37 40.19
CA ASP A 459 8.05 32.03 40.82
C ASP A 459 6.62 31.44 41.15
N GLU A 460 6.53 30.32 41.88
CA GLU A 460 5.29 29.54 42.16
C GLU A 460 4.21 30.19 43.07
N GLU A 461 2.93 29.78 42.91
CA GLU A 461 2.17 29.15 44.02
C GLU A 461 0.86 28.40 43.62
N LYS A 462 0.37 27.55 44.55
CA LYS A 462 -0.91 26.79 44.58
C LYS A 462 -1.30 26.62 46.05
N PRO A 463 -2.59 26.42 46.47
CA PRO A 463 -3.57 25.50 45.86
C PRO A 463 -5.00 26.14 45.82
N GLN A 464 -6.20 25.56 46.06
CA GLN A 464 -6.69 24.23 46.46
C GLN A 464 -8.18 24.03 46.00
N ARG A 465 -9.03 23.33 46.78
CA ARG A 465 -10.50 23.21 46.63
C ARG A 465 -11.16 22.96 47.99
N PRO A 466 -12.42 23.39 48.24
CA PRO A 466 -13.29 22.77 49.23
C PRO A 466 -14.27 21.73 48.61
N ARG A 467 -14.93 20.93 49.46
CA ARG A 467 -15.79 19.78 49.09
C ARG A 467 -17.24 19.93 49.59
N ARG A 468 -18.19 19.41 48.80
CA ARG A 468 -19.46 18.74 49.17
C ARG A 468 -20.29 19.29 50.36
N ARG A 469 -21.59 19.50 50.10
CA ARG A 469 -22.67 18.98 50.97
C ARG A 469 -23.61 18.07 50.17
N ARG A 470 -24.43 17.28 50.88
CA ARG A 470 -25.25 16.18 50.37
C ARG A 470 -26.58 16.19 51.12
N ASN A 471 -27.72 16.06 50.45
CA ASN A 471 -28.96 15.64 51.10
C ASN A 471 -29.90 14.88 50.14
N ARG A 472 -30.89 14.15 50.69
CA ARG A 472 -31.89 13.35 49.96
C ARG A 472 -33.30 13.76 50.40
N HIS A 473 -34.25 13.86 49.46
CA HIS A 473 -35.38 12.89 49.30
C HIS A 473 -36.54 13.45 48.46
N ARG A 474 -37.11 12.60 47.57
CA ARG A 474 -38.55 12.45 47.20
C ARG A 474 -39.36 13.69 46.72
N HIS A 475 -40.46 13.60 45.97
CA HIS A 475 -41.29 12.48 45.49
C HIS A 475 -41.58 12.61 43.97
N HIS A 476 -42.09 11.53 43.33
CA HIS A 476 -42.62 11.57 41.96
C HIS A 476 -44.11 11.98 41.96
N LEU A 477 -44.49 13.01 41.19
CA LEU A 477 -45.91 13.24 40.79
C LEU A 477 -46.09 14.16 39.55
N LEU A 478 -45.23 14.03 38.52
CA LEU A 478 -45.19 15.01 37.40
C LEU A 478 -45.15 14.41 35.98
N LEU A 479 -45.55 13.15 35.78
CA LEU A 479 -45.49 12.46 34.47
C LEU A 479 -46.85 12.06 33.87
N LEU A 480 -47.98 12.27 34.57
CA LEU A 480 -49.29 11.83 34.09
C LEU A 480 -50.06 12.88 33.26
N LEU A 481 -49.86 14.18 33.49
CA LEU A 481 -50.50 15.23 32.67
C LEU A 481 -50.13 15.19 31.17
N PRO A 482 -48.84 15.13 30.77
CA PRO A 482 -48.50 15.20 29.35
C PRO A 482 -49.02 13.99 28.54
N LEU A 483 -49.12 12.82 29.17
CA LEU A 483 -49.66 11.61 28.55
C LEU A 483 -51.16 11.75 28.24
N LEU A 484 -51.93 12.36 29.15
CA LEU A 484 -53.37 12.56 28.98
C LEU A 484 -53.67 13.57 27.86
N VAL A 485 -52.90 14.66 27.80
CA VAL A 485 -53.02 15.68 26.73
C VAL A 485 -52.65 15.10 25.37
N PHE A 486 -51.61 14.26 25.30
CA PHE A 486 -51.21 13.56 24.08
C PHE A 486 -52.33 12.64 23.55
N LEU A 487 -52.97 11.87 24.43
CA LEU A 487 -54.08 10.97 24.04
C LEU A 487 -55.33 11.75 23.58
N LEU A 488 -55.70 12.86 24.23
CA LEU A 488 -56.79 13.72 23.75
C LEU A 488 -56.50 14.33 22.37
N PHE A 489 -55.26 14.73 22.11
CA PHE A 489 -54.86 15.33 20.82
C PHE A 489 -54.99 14.34 19.65
N PHE A 490 -54.73 13.05 19.88
CA PHE A 490 -54.94 12.00 18.87
C PHE A 490 -56.42 11.58 18.73
N TYR A 491 -57.20 11.59 19.83
CA TYR A 491 -58.62 11.21 19.77
C TYR A 491 -59.49 12.25 19.01
N LEU A 492 -59.10 13.52 19.04
CA LEU A 492 -59.86 14.62 18.44
C LEU A 492 -59.44 14.99 16.99
N ARG A 493 -58.56 14.21 16.35
CA ARG A 493 -58.02 14.55 15.03
C ARG A 493 -58.12 13.41 14.01
N GLN A 494 -59.34 13.22 13.53
CA GLN A 494 -59.61 12.46 12.30
C GLN A 494 -58.93 13.13 11.08
N ASP A 495 -58.65 12.34 10.05
CA ASP A 495 -58.12 12.73 8.73
C ASP A 495 -56.70 13.33 8.66
N SER A 496 -55.68 12.45 8.69
CA SER A 496 -54.35 12.70 8.10
C SER A 496 -53.57 11.40 7.83
N PRO A 497 -52.64 11.37 6.84
CA PRO A 497 -52.02 10.14 6.35
C PRO A 497 -50.93 9.57 7.28
N VAL A 498 -50.89 8.23 7.34
CA VAL A 498 -50.10 7.41 8.29
C VAL A 498 -48.59 7.72 8.32
N PHE A 499 -48.00 8.17 7.21
CA PHE A 499 -46.55 8.35 7.07
C PHE A 499 -45.93 9.38 8.02
N ALA A 500 -46.64 10.45 8.39
CA ALA A 500 -46.11 11.47 9.30
C ALA A 500 -45.92 10.94 10.73
N ASN A 501 -46.77 10.01 11.16
CA ASN A 501 -46.74 9.46 12.52
C ASN A 501 -45.56 8.52 12.76
N LEU A 502 -45.11 7.79 11.73
CA LEU A 502 -43.96 6.86 11.82
C LEU A 502 -42.64 7.58 12.15
N LEU A 503 -42.38 8.74 11.53
CA LEU A 503 -41.19 9.56 11.79
C LEU A 503 -41.18 10.15 13.22
N LEU A 504 -42.34 10.58 13.72
CA LEU A 504 -42.48 11.07 15.10
C LEU A 504 -42.36 9.94 16.14
N PHE A 505 -42.84 8.73 15.83
CA PHE A 505 -42.65 7.56 16.70
C PHE A 505 -41.17 7.14 16.79
N ALA A 506 -40.45 7.15 15.66
CA ALA A 506 -39.03 6.81 15.59
C ALA A 506 -38.15 7.78 16.39
N THR A 507 -38.39 9.10 16.29
CA THR A 507 -37.63 10.09 17.08
C THR A 507 -37.93 9.98 18.58
N PHE A 508 -39.17 9.67 18.97
CA PHE A 508 -39.53 9.46 20.37
C PHE A 508 -38.84 8.21 20.98
N ILE A 509 -38.78 7.10 20.23
CA ILE A 509 -38.03 5.89 20.63
C ILE A 509 -36.53 6.21 20.77
N SER A 510 -35.96 6.96 19.84
CA SER A 510 -34.55 7.36 19.90
C SER A 510 -34.25 8.21 21.14
N LEU A 511 -35.09 9.19 21.46
CA LEU A 511 -34.97 10.01 22.68
C LEU A 511 -35.17 9.20 23.96
N ALA A 512 -36.15 8.30 24.01
CA ALA A 512 -36.38 7.43 25.16
C ALA A 512 -35.21 6.48 25.42
N SER A 513 -34.59 5.92 24.37
CA SER A 513 -33.41 5.06 24.51
C SER A 513 -32.16 5.82 24.97
N LEU A 514 -32.01 7.09 24.58
CA LEU A 514 -30.95 7.98 25.05
C LEU A 514 -31.14 8.36 26.54
N ALA A 515 -32.38 8.56 26.98
CA ALA A 515 -32.71 8.76 28.39
C ALA A 515 -32.41 7.51 29.23
N ALA A 516 -32.83 6.33 28.76
CA ALA A 516 -32.58 5.04 29.44
C ALA A 516 -31.07 4.77 29.63
N ARG A 517 -30.23 5.08 28.62
CA ARG A 517 -28.77 4.97 28.71
C ARG A 517 -28.12 5.85 29.79
N ARG A 518 -28.80 6.92 30.25
CA ARG A 518 -28.34 7.76 31.39
C ARG A 518 -28.81 7.29 32.76
N SER A 519 -29.67 6.27 32.85
CA SER A 519 -30.30 5.83 34.10
C SER A 519 -29.74 4.53 34.71
N GLY A 520 -28.72 3.92 34.09
CA GLY A 520 -27.87 2.91 34.76
C GLY A 520 -28.54 1.57 35.13
N VAL A 521 -29.68 1.23 34.53
CA VAL A 521 -30.39 -0.03 34.78
C VAL A 521 -30.69 -0.75 33.46
N PHE A 522 -29.82 -1.66 33.05
CA PHE A 522 -30.22 -2.97 32.50
C PHE A 522 -29.07 -3.97 32.60
N VAL A 523 -29.40 -5.24 32.81
CA VAL A 523 -28.43 -6.32 33.03
C VAL A 523 -27.69 -6.64 31.73
N THR A 524 -26.36 -6.75 31.79
CA THR A 524 -25.55 -7.27 30.69
C THR A 524 -25.83 -8.76 30.50
N ARG A 525 -26.55 -9.12 29.43
CA ARG A 525 -26.48 -10.48 28.90
C ARG A 525 -25.06 -10.69 28.37
N ARG A 526 -24.24 -11.36 29.18
CA ARG A 526 -22.91 -11.83 28.78
C ARG A 526 -23.07 -12.66 27.51
N ALA A 527 -22.32 -12.36 26.45
CA ALA A 527 -22.19 -13.29 25.34
C ALA A 527 -21.65 -14.61 25.90
N SER A 528 -22.17 -15.75 25.43
CA SER A 528 -21.64 -17.06 25.76
C SER A 528 -20.19 -17.13 25.29
N SER A 529 -19.27 -17.47 26.21
CA SER A 529 -17.96 -17.96 25.81
C SER A 529 -18.14 -19.22 24.97
N VAL A 530 -17.29 -19.39 23.95
CA VAL A 530 -17.03 -20.70 23.40
C VAL A 530 -16.07 -21.36 24.38
N ASP A 531 -16.61 -22.19 25.26
CA ASP A 531 -15.83 -22.88 26.27
C ASP A 531 -15.02 -24.00 25.60
N TRP A 532 -13.72 -23.75 25.43
CA TRP A 532 -12.79 -24.72 24.86
C TRP A 532 -12.54 -25.84 25.87
N PHE A 533 -13.13 -27.00 25.60
CA PHE A 533 -12.78 -28.23 26.31
C PHE A 533 -11.37 -28.68 25.90
N ILE A 534 -10.38 -28.30 26.69
CA ILE A 534 -9.16 -29.10 26.83
C ILE A 534 -9.60 -30.41 27.48
N GLY A 535 -9.42 -31.53 26.79
CA GLY A 535 -9.68 -32.84 27.38
C GLY A 535 -8.57 -33.17 28.37
N ASP A 536 -8.90 -33.26 29.66
CA ASP A 536 -8.05 -33.92 30.63
C ASP A 536 -7.89 -35.41 30.27
N ASP A 537 -6.69 -35.94 30.53
CA ASP A 537 -6.36 -37.34 30.28
C ASP A 537 -6.97 -38.25 31.35
N ASP A 538 -8.09 -38.91 31.03
CA ASP A 538 -8.55 -40.08 31.78
C ASP A 538 -9.15 -41.15 30.85
N GLY A 539 -8.71 -42.39 31.04
CA GLY A 539 -8.82 -43.44 30.04
C GLY A 539 -10.16 -44.18 30.07
N ARG A 540 -11.08 -43.87 29.14
CA ARG A 540 -12.01 -44.82 28.47
C ARG A 540 -12.90 -44.16 27.40
N GLY A 541 -12.40 -44.04 26.17
CA GLY A 541 -13.17 -43.55 25.02
C GLY A 541 -14.16 -44.58 24.44
N ARG A 542 -15.46 -44.26 24.44
CA ARG A 542 -16.50 -44.94 23.64
C ARG A 542 -16.97 -43.98 22.54
N HIS A 543 -17.12 -44.47 21.30
CA HIS A 543 -17.59 -43.66 20.18
C HIS A 543 -18.93 -42.95 20.47
N ARG A 544 -19.02 -41.68 20.07
CA ARG A 544 -20.29 -40.99 19.83
C ARG A 544 -20.11 -40.02 18.66
N SER A 545 -20.89 -40.22 17.60
CA SER A 545 -20.92 -39.36 16.42
C SER A 545 -22.33 -38.80 16.26
N GLU A 546 -22.47 -37.50 16.02
CA GLU A 546 -23.76 -36.91 15.67
C GLU A 546 -23.99 -37.04 14.16
N LYS A 547 -25.18 -37.52 13.78
CA LYS A 547 -25.66 -37.47 12.39
C LYS A 547 -26.67 -36.34 12.25
N LYS A 548 -26.48 -35.49 11.24
CA LYS A 548 -27.55 -34.68 10.65
C LYS A 548 -27.78 -35.18 9.24
N GLU A 549 -28.97 -35.69 8.96
CA GLU A 549 -29.38 -36.07 7.61
C GLU A 549 -30.11 -34.88 6.97
N ASN A 550 -29.81 -34.62 5.69
CA ASN A 550 -30.47 -33.58 4.91
C ASN A 550 -31.13 -34.22 3.69
N SER A 551 -32.30 -33.70 3.29
CA SER A 551 -33.29 -34.39 2.46
C SER A 551 -32.98 -34.39 0.94
N ASN A 552 -31.75 -34.73 0.56
CA ASN A 552 -31.34 -34.83 -0.84
C ASN A 552 -30.24 -35.90 -1.10
N GLY A 553 -30.27 -37.02 -0.37
CA GLY A 553 -29.45 -38.22 -0.62
C GLY A 553 -27.95 -38.13 -0.30
N ARG A 554 -27.38 -36.92 -0.18
CA ARG A 554 -25.99 -36.72 0.26
C ARG A 554 -25.89 -36.72 1.78
N THR A 555 -25.55 -37.87 2.36
CA THR A 555 -25.15 -37.97 3.77
C THR A 555 -23.74 -37.40 3.94
N VAL A 556 -23.66 -36.08 4.18
CA VAL A 556 -22.44 -35.43 4.67
C VAL A 556 -22.41 -35.60 6.19
N ARG A 557 -21.36 -36.22 6.73
CA ARG A 557 -21.06 -36.24 8.17
C ARG A 557 -19.86 -35.34 8.43
N GLU A 558 -19.82 -34.66 9.57
CA GLU A 558 -18.61 -34.06 10.11
C GLU A 558 -18.08 -34.95 11.26
N GLY A 559 -16.78 -34.92 11.51
CA GLY A 559 -16.21 -35.53 12.71
C GLY A 559 -14.74 -35.90 12.58
N VAL A 560 -14.27 -36.67 13.57
CA VAL A 560 -12.91 -37.24 13.61
C VAL A 560 -12.97 -38.74 13.36
N GLU A 561 -12.12 -39.23 12.46
CA GLU A 561 -11.86 -40.65 12.24
C GLU A 561 -10.38 -40.95 12.45
N VAL A 562 -10.09 -41.89 13.35
CA VAL A 562 -8.72 -42.36 13.64
C VAL A 562 -8.53 -43.69 12.94
N TYR A 563 -7.53 -43.76 12.07
CA TYR A 563 -7.20 -44.93 11.27
C TYR A 563 -6.34 -45.93 12.05
N SER A 564 -6.35 -47.20 11.61
CA SER A 564 -5.61 -48.29 12.27
C SER A 564 -4.08 -48.15 12.23
N ASN A 565 -3.55 -47.24 11.41
CA ASN A 565 -2.13 -46.87 11.38
C ASN A 565 -1.79 -45.71 12.36
N GLY A 566 -2.79 -45.20 13.10
CA GLY A 566 -2.70 -44.09 14.04
C GLY A 566 -2.91 -42.71 13.43
N ASP A 567 -2.99 -42.59 12.10
CA ASP A 567 -3.29 -41.31 11.45
C ASP A 567 -4.74 -40.88 11.80
N SER A 568 -5.06 -39.59 11.75
CA SER A 568 -6.44 -39.12 11.96
C SER A 568 -6.89 -38.08 10.95
N TYR A 569 -8.14 -38.16 10.54
CA TYR A 569 -8.81 -37.14 9.72
C TYR A 569 -9.90 -36.45 10.53
N GLU A 570 -10.00 -35.13 10.39
CA GLU A 570 -10.91 -34.24 11.08
C GLU A 570 -11.53 -33.29 10.05
N GLY A 571 -12.82 -33.48 9.74
CA GLY A 571 -13.51 -32.71 8.71
C GLY A 571 -14.80 -33.34 8.21
N GLU A 572 -15.23 -32.92 7.01
CA GLU A 572 -16.40 -33.46 6.32
C GLU A 572 -16.11 -34.82 5.67
N PHE A 573 -17.13 -35.68 5.57
CA PHE A 573 -17.10 -36.91 4.78
C PHE A 573 -18.39 -37.07 3.97
N HIS A 574 -18.26 -37.53 2.72
CA HIS A 574 -19.36 -37.90 1.84
C HIS A 574 -19.22 -39.39 1.48
N LEU A 575 -20.30 -40.17 1.62
CA LEU A 575 -20.30 -41.63 1.40
C LEU A 575 -19.15 -42.34 2.16
N ALA A 576 -18.95 -41.95 3.41
CA ALA A 576 -17.87 -42.36 4.32
C ALA A 576 -16.43 -41.97 3.92
N ARG A 577 -16.18 -41.36 2.75
CA ARG A 577 -14.87 -40.84 2.32
C ARG A 577 -14.68 -39.37 2.69
N CYS A 578 -13.46 -38.93 2.97
CA CYS A 578 -13.13 -37.52 3.19
C CYS A 578 -13.57 -36.66 1.99
N SER A 579 -14.19 -35.51 2.26
CA SER A 579 -14.78 -34.60 1.28
C SER A 579 -14.79 -33.19 1.86
N GLY A 580 -15.02 -32.15 1.05
CA GLY A 580 -15.16 -30.79 1.58
C GLY A 580 -13.87 -30.27 2.22
N SER A 581 -13.95 -29.57 3.34
CA SER A 581 -12.75 -29.14 4.09
C SER A 581 -12.36 -30.14 5.19
N GLY A 582 -11.06 -30.38 5.36
CA GLY A 582 -10.57 -31.23 6.45
C GLY A 582 -9.06 -31.28 6.67
N VAL A 583 -8.68 -31.65 7.89
CA VAL A 583 -7.30 -31.79 8.38
C VAL A 583 -6.96 -33.28 8.51
N TYR A 584 -5.84 -33.72 7.94
CA TYR A 584 -5.30 -35.08 8.11
C TYR A 584 -3.96 -35.01 8.85
N ARG A 585 -3.89 -35.66 10.01
CA ARG A 585 -2.73 -35.66 10.91
C ARG A 585 -2.08 -37.04 10.82
N PHE A 586 -0.82 -37.09 10.37
CA PHE A 586 -0.10 -38.35 10.26
C PHE A 586 0.51 -38.76 11.61
N PHE A 587 0.54 -40.07 11.90
CA PHE A 587 1.02 -40.64 13.16
C PHE A 587 2.55 -40.64 13.28
N ALA A 588 3.06 -40.36 14.48
CA ALA A 588 4.42 -39.88 14.72
C ALA A 588 4.70 -38.56 13.96
N PRO A 589 5.86 -37.89 14.06
CA PRO A 589 6.04 -36.53 13.53
C PRO A 589 6.24 -36.49 12.00
N LYS A 590 5.42 -37.23 11.24
CA LYS A 590 5.46 -37.36 9.78
C LYS A 590 4.94 -36.12 9.05
N GLY A 591 3.91 -35.45 9.59
CA GLY A 591 3.30 -34.26 8.95
C GLY A 591 1.82 -34.02 9.28
N ARG A 592 1.21 -33.05 8.58
CA ARG A 592 -0.25 -32.92 8.41
C ARG A 592 -0.62 -32.33 7.04
N TYR A 593 -1.78 -32.70 6.52
CA TYR A 593 -2.49 -31.97 5.45
C TYR A 593 -3.66 -31.16 6.04
N GLU A 594 -3.98 -30.03 5.43
CA GLU A 594 -5.05 -29.10 5.83
C GLU A 594 -5.57 -28.41 4.55
N GLY A 595 -6.78 -28.75 4.10
CA GLY A 595 -7.31 -28.25 2.82
C GLY A 595 -8.56 -28.96 2.29
N ASP A 596 -8.79 -28.81 0.99
CA ASP A 596 -9.94 -29.33 0.24
C ASP A 596 -9.79 -30.84 -0.10
N TRP A 597 -10.92 -31.54 -0.16
CA TRP A 597 -11.03 -32.97 -0.41
C TRP A 597 -12.17 -33.35 -1.36
N VAL A 598 -11.91 -34.33 -2.23
CA VAL A 598 -12.93 -35.01 -3.04
C VAL A 598 -12.67 -36.52 -3.01
N ASP A 599 -13.70 -37.31 -2.67
CA ASP A 599 -13.69 -38.78 -2.68
C ASP A 599 -12.48 -39.44 -1.98
N GLY A 600 -12.04 -38.86 -0.86
CA GLY A 600 -10.92 -39.37 -0.05
C GLY A 600 -9.53 -38.94 -0.54
N LYS A 601 -9.44 -37.92 -1.41
CA LYS A 601 -8.17 -37.39 -1.94
C LYS A 601 -8.10 -35.88 -1.83
N TYR A 602 -6.88 -35.34 -1.73
CA TYR A 602 -6.60 -33.92 -1.86
C TYR A 602 -7.00 -33.43 -3.27
N ASP A 603 -7.95 -32.51 -3.37
CA ASP A 603 -8.41 -31.93 -4.64
C ASP A 603 -9.04 -30.56 -4.38
N GLY A 604 -8.51 -29.51 -5.00
CA GLY A 604 -8.75 -28.11 -4.59
C GLY A 604 -7.47 -27.45 -4.08
N HIS A 605 -7.50 -26.69 -2.98
CA HIS A 605 -6.33 -26.07 -2.34
C HIS A 605 -5.99 -26.77 -1.02
N GLY A 606 -4.70 -26.86 -0.70
CA GLY A 606 -4.27 -27.43 0.58
C GLY A 606 -2.86 -27.03 1.00
N ILE A 607 -2.64 -27.09 2.32
CA ILE A 607 -1.34 -27.04 2.99
C ILE A 607 -0.94 -28.49 3.28
N GLU A 608 0.26 -28.91 2.91
CA GLU A 608 0.86 -30.15 3.40
C GLU A 608 2.18 -29.81 4.09
N THR A 609 2.30 -30.14 5.37
CA THR A 609 3.54 -30.03 6.14
C THR A 609 4.08 -31.41 6.44
N TRP A 610 5.39 -31.56 6.37
CA TRP A 610 6.08 -32.83 6.63
C TRP A 610 7.06 -32.71 7.80
N ALA A 611 7.52 -33.88 8.24
CA ALA A 611 8.64 -34.04 9.16
C ALA A 611 9.79 -33.07 8.84
N ARG A 612 10.45 -32.56 9.88
CA ARG A 612 11.60 -31.64 9.80
C ARG A 612 11.28 -30.24 9.25
N GLY A 613 10.05 -29.96 8.81
CA GLY A 613 9.58 -28.59 8.51
C GLY A 613 9.41 -28.23 7.03
N SER A 614 9.54 -29.18 6.11
CA SER A 614 9.10 -28.95 4.72
C SER A 614 7.59 -28.63 4.69
N ARG A 615 7.16 -27.72 3.82
CA ARG A 615 5.76 -27.32 3.64
C ARG A 615 5.46 -27.04 2.17
N TYR A 616 4.46 -27.71 1.61
CA TYR A 616 3.77 -27.24 0.41
C TYR A 616 2.52 -26.46 0.81
N ARG A 617 2.17 -25.46 0.02
CA ARG A 617 0.79 -24.99 -0.08
C ARG A 617 0.49 -24.60 -1.52
N GLY A 618 -0.69 -24.98 -1.99
CA GLY A 618 -1.12 -24.67 -3.35
C GLY A 618 -2.28 -25.57 -3.76
N GLN A 619 -2.47 -25.70 -5.06
CA GLN A 619 -3.53 -26.55 -5.59
C GLN A 619 -3.11 -28.04 -5.62
N TYR A 620 -4.11 -28.89 -5.58
CA TYR A 620 -4.06 -30.35 -5.67
C TYR A 620 -5.11 -30.83 -6.68
N ARG A 621 -4.84 -31.97 -7.33
CA ARG A 621 -5.82 -32.72 -8.11
C ARG A 621 -5.56 -34.21 -7.96
N HIS A 622 -6.60 -34.97 -7.62
CA HIS A 622 -6.59 -36.41 -7.39
C HIS A 622 -5.47 -36.91 -6.43
N GLY A 623 -5.12 -36.12 -5.42
CA GLY A 623 -4.06 -36.42 -4.44
C GLY A 623 -2.65 -35.93 -4.82
N LEU A 624 -2.47 -35.30 -5.99
CA LEU A 624 -1.18 -34.81 -6.47
C LEU A 624 -1.16 -33.28 -6.54
N ARG A 625 -0.02 -32.67 -6.19
CA ARG A 625 0.19 -31.21 -6.37
C ARG A 625 -0.05 -30.80 -7.82
N HIS A 626 -0.82 -29.75 -8.02
CA HIS A 626 -1.24 -29.26 -9.32
C HIS A 626 -1.46 -27.73 -9.28
N GLY A 627 -1.79 -27.10 -10.40
CA GLY A 627 -2.10 -25.67 -10.44
C GLY A 627 -0.89 -24.81 -10.10
N PHE A 628 -1.01 -23.87 -9.14
CA PHE A 628 0.09 -23.08 -8.58
C PHE A 628 0.31 -23.54 -7.15
N GLY A 629 1.55 -23.46 -6.68
CA GLY A 629 1.85 -23.68 -5.28
C GLY A 629 3.29 -23.32 -4.91
N VAL A 630 3.47 -23.01 -3.63
CA VAL A 630 4.75 -22.82 -2.98
C VAL A 630 5.13 -24.09 -2.24
N TYR A 631 6.16 -24.80 -2.70
CA TYR A 631 6.87 -25.78 -1.88
C TYR A 631 8.04 -25.08 -1.19
N ARG A 632 8.21 -25.30 0.11
CA ARG A 632 9.36 -24.86 0.90
C ARG A 632 9.99 -26.08 1.55
N PHE A 633 11.26 -26.33 1.26
CA PHE A 633 12.00 -27.48 1.77
C PHE A 633 12.57 -27.17 3.15
N TYR A 634 12.71 -28.18 4.01
CA TYR A 634 13.33 -28.02 5.33
C TYR A 634 14.80 -27.52 5.27
N SER A 635 15.48 -27.65 4.13
CA SER A 635 16.81 -27.10 3.90
C SER A 635 16.83 -25.57 3.86
N GLY A 636 15.70 -24.93 3.50
CA GLY A 636 15.58 -23.50 3.22
C GLY A 636 15.23 -23.21 1.76
N ASP A 637 15.42 -24.16 0.84
CA ASP A 637 15.01 -24.06 -0.57
C ASP A 637 13.50 -23.83 -0.69
N SER A 638 13.05 -23.30 -1.82
CA SER A 638 11.63 -23.23 -2.20
C SER A 638 11.41 -23.37 -3.71
N TYR A 639 10.16 -23.57 -4.10
CA TYR A 639 9.66 -23.42 -5.46
C TYR A 639 8.29 -22.77 -5.38
N ALA A 640 8.10 -21.63 -6.05
CA ALA A 640 6.81 -20.96 -6.22
C ALA A 640 6.50 -20.88 -7.72
N GLY A 641 5.50 -21.63 -8.18
CA GLY A 641 5.24 -21.75 -9.62
C GLY A 641 4.17 -22.80 -9.94
N GLU A 642 4.03 -23.16 -11.22
CA GLU A 642 3.05 -24.15 -11.64
C GLU A 642 3.45 -25.58 -11.27
N TRP A 643 2.45 -26.46 -11.15
CA TRP A 643 2.60 -27.87 -10.80
C TRP A 643 1.73 -28.77 -11.68
N ALA A 644 2.27 -29.91 -12.09
CA ALA A 644 1.54 -30.97 -12.78
C ALA A 644 1.99 -32.34 -12.28
N GLY A 645 1.03 -33.19 -11.91
CA GLY A 645 1.32 -34.57 -11.48
C GLY A 645 2.28 -34.67 -10.30
N GLY A 646 2.17 -33.77 -9.31
CA GLY A 646 3.03 -33.77 -8.12
C GLY A 646 4.39 -33.06 -8.29
N GLN A 647 4.71 -32.60 -9.49
CA GLN A 647 6.02 -32.06 -9.89
C GLN A 647 5.90 -30.61 -10.38
N SER A 648 6.99 -29.83 -10.31
CA SER A 648 7.04 -28.51 -10.94
C SER A 648 6.85 -28.60 -12.46
N HIS A 649 6.14 -27.61 -13.00
CA HIS A 649 5.75 -27.52 -14.39
C HIS A 649 5.55 -26.03 -14.75
N GLY A 650 5.26 -25.71 -16.02
CA GLY A 650 4.83 -24.38 -16.44
C GLY A 650 5.82 -23.28 -16.06
N VAL A 651 5.34 -22.09 -15.72
CA VAL A 651 6.21 -21.00 -15.23
C VAL A 651 6.38 -21.09 -13.70
N GLY A 652 7.62 -20.91 -13.22
CA GLY A 652 7.91 -20.92 -11.81
C GLY A 652 9.25 -20.32 -11.41
N VAL A 653 9.44 -20.19 -10.09
CA VAL A 653 10.66 -19.69 -9.45
C VAL A 653 11.11 -20.73 -8.41
N GLN A 654 12.22 -21.43 -8.69
CA GLN A 654 12.95 -22.17 -7.65
C GLN A 654 13.90 -21.20 -6.94
N THR A 655 13.94 -21.24 -5.62
CA THR A 655 14.99 -20.63 -4.79
C THR A 655 15.68 -21.75 -4.02
N CYS A 656 16.98 -21.64 -3.81
CA CYS A 656 17.77 -22.59 -3.03
C CYS A 656 18.11 -22.02 -1.65
N SER A 657 18.43 -22.90 -0.70
CA SER A 657 18.76 -22.53 0.70
C SER A 657 20.01 -21.68 0.82
N ASP A 658 20.93 -21.80 -0.13
CA ASP A 658 22.06 -20.89 -0.28
C ASP A 658 21.62 -19.47 -0.67
N GLY A 659 20.50 -19.31 -1.38
CA GLY A 659 20.04 -18.05 -1.97
C GLY A 659 20.20 -17.97 -3.50
N SER A 660 20.71 -19.03 -4.14
CA SER A 660 20.61 -19.18 -5.59
C SER A 660 19.14 -19.28 -6.01
N ARG A 661 18.78 -18.91 -7.24
CA ARG A 661 17.42 -19.06 -7.78
C ARG A 661 17.41 -19.34 -9.28
N TYR A 662 16.31 -19.90 -9.76
CA TYR A 662 15.97 -20.00 -11.18
C TYR A 662 14.53 -19.55 -11.38
N ALA A 663 14.30 -18.61 -12.29
CA ALA A 663 12.96 -18.16 -12.70
C ALA A 663 12.76 -18.43 -14.19
N GLY A 664 11.70 -19.16 -14.55
CA GLY A 664 11.45 -19.56 -15.93
C GLY A 664 10.56 -20.79 -16.05
N GLU A 665 10.65 -21.47 -17.18
CA GLU A 665 9.87 -22.68 -17.46
C GLU A 665 10.40 -23.93 -16.71
N PHE A 666 9.47 -24.81 -16.38
CA PHE A 666 9.68 -26.12 -15.77
C PHE A 666 8.82 -27.18 -16.47
N LYS A 667 9.28 -28.43 -16.47
CA LYS A 667 8.55 -29.55 -17.05
C LYS A 667 8.90 -30.86 -16.37
N ALA A 668 7.96 -31.36 -15.55
CA ALA A 668 8.11 -32.62 -14.80
C ALA A 668 9.36 -32.59 -13.88
N GLY A 669 9.37 -31.63 -12.95
CA GLY A 669 10.39 -31.54 -11.89
C GLY A 669 11.68 -30.83 -12.31
N VAL A 670 12.01 -30.82 -13.61
CA VAL A 670 13.22 -30.20 -14.15
C VAL A 670 12.97 -28.84 -14.77
N LYS A 671 14.02 -28.01 -14.78
CA LYS A 671 14.11 -26.72 -15.48
C LYS A 671 14.01 -26.98 -16.99
N HIS A 672 13.21 -26.20 -17.70
CA HIS A 672 12.89 -26.40 -19.12
C HIS A 672 12.80 -25.05 -19.85
N GLY A 673 12.60 -25.09 -21.18
CA GLY A 673 12.25 -23.92 -21.99
C GLY A 673 13.19 -22.73 -21.79
N LEU A 674 12.61 -21.53 -21.68
CA LEU A 674 13.33 -20.31 -21.33
C LEU A 674 13.32 -20.09 -19.80
N GLY A 675 14.49 -19.74 -19.26
CA GLY A 675 14.62 -19.38 -17.85
C GLY A 675 15.99 -18.81 -17.48
N CYS A 676 16.00 -17.97 -16.45
CA CYS A 676 17.20 -17.31 -15.94
C CYS A 676 17.67 -17.99 -14.64
N TYR A 677 18.90 -18.51 -14.66
CA TYR A 677 19.58 -18.98 -13.45
C TYR A 677 20.43 -17.88 -12.82
N HIS A 678 20.31 -17.74 -11.51
CA HIS A 678 21.07 -16.85 -10.65
C HIS A 678 21.72 -17.69 -9.55
N PHE A 679 23.02 -17.95 -9.64
CA PHE A 679 23.78 -18.53 -8.55
C PHE A 679 24.09 -17.44 -7.51
N ARG A 680 24.23 -17.77 -6.23
CA ARG A 680 24.62 -16.81 -5.18
C ARG A 680 26.08 -16.38 -5.31
#